data_AF-A0A182VS31-F1
#
_entry.id   AF-A0A182VS31-F1
#
_cell.length_a   1.000
_cell.length_b   1.000
_cell.length_c   1.000
_cell.angle_alpha   90.00
_cell.angle_beta   90.00
_cell.angle_gamma   90.00
#
_symmetry.space_group_name_H-M   'P 1'
#
loop_
_entity.id
_entity.type
_entity.pdbx_description
1 polymer ?
#
loop_
_entity_poly.entity_id
_entity_poly.type
_entity_poly.pdbx_seq_one_letter_code
_entity_poly.pdbx_strand_id
1 'polypeptide(L)'
;MNGLPGLSIFNDGTSINLNNSAHDKQQALEEQELLEDQKRLQEQLVNELDNAFNDVECDDNDTLDSNTHQYSDGDDDDDTGRSSKRPPVPTMPFPEMSSKPMLNAPEQQGQVLNDYGGSMAVRELRLLLESKTRELETVTRELYEQRHKHELQVNELEKRLLIEQAEKDRANMTRDQTREVLVQSKTKISEAQDANEKLRTKVTGLQDENVKLVAELEQRNVMLQDTLQRYRMLEQNSAQKADRHTDALLKQTEERHNAKVAMMQQQIDNLRSELDERQQDYRRLEARYGELQKSREALLMEQTETVQRLQEQLENSQRQCSNLLSKSKNQGDFEQERLQMRSRIQALEREQSGMQQTIHDLTCRLEKTNAELELMDSMMQGQPEDVQEVEESTGGKRLQNADATTGYTFAQRNLIGSTPNNHARIAGGESDNRVVRLKNELRVCIMGQKEKREMIHQLEANLQAKDHELEQLKRDESKTLVEMNQYKEEAFRLASKCRILEQELEKLTVEDASSKKNAERSITTGSGGPTRRRSGGSDLRQEALLEDKIFALQQTNLAADEQIQLLDRENKQLSERCATLGNEASSVAALKLEVEKQKFLLTDAQKECDRLKRLYIEVSGAKEELGRELATLRSQDSAKQIAVLQEQVVSLERALQLAELKASELGKLLDKEKTDHEQLFKQMSSVADNQKGDGKNTSTGSNSCTKCIDGLTQISKLEIENLKLQSSCSSQLREIAELKVQLNDQLATVAELHNRLDLKAERDQLLDELKEKAAQFEQIIRNQISNNSSSTTCDSATSPRKIVSRDQSVGTDDELTAHDDPETRRQLRELEQKVREEVAKVYAGKVNQIEEKFLTQFTRFQENVDTLKSELYDRVAELKVRNQEVEVLKCAIVTEREKMRELLAQKDTDARSLFDKQSELMGKYKAELANGQQKVQFLERELQEKRELVASERQSMEKLIAQITAERKMFRERELEMNDRFKEVEVEYQKSLDLVTEKYQSAKKTAINYKKYAEDKEQHMLKEYDRIKEGYNVALQKVQTRMKEALESKEQSLRERMTKLEAEYETKLQRIRTESFK
;
A
#
# COMPACT_ATOMS: atom_id res chain seq x y z
N MET A 1 26.40 -22.70 22.64
CA MET A 1 26.21 -21.46 21.86
C MET A 1 26.41 -21.79 20.40
N ASN A 2 25.56 -21.32 19.50
CA ASN A 2 25.75 -21.23 18.05
C ASN A 2 24.75 -20.17 17.55
N GLY A 3 25.20 -19.20 16.75
CA GLY A 3 24.36 -18.10 16.25
C GLY A 3 23.78 -18.39 14.87
N LEU A 4 22.67 -17.72 14.53
CA LEU A 4 22.07 -17.80 13.19
C LEU A 4 22.73 -16.80 12.22
N PRO A 5 22.87 -17.15 10.93
CA PRO A 5 22.93 -16.18 9.84
C PRO A 5 21.55 -15.52 9.64
N GLY A 6 21.51 -14.23 9.31
CA GLY A 6 20.26 -13.49 9.07
C GLY A 6 19.62 -13.81 7.71
N LEU A 7 18.29 -13.77 7.65
CA LEU A 7 17.50 -13.82 6.42
C LEU A 7 17.39 -12.43 5.77
N SER A 8 17.49 -12.37 4.44
CA SER A 8 17.24 -11.15 3.66
C SER A 8 15.75 -11.02 3.34
N ILE A 9 15.22 -9.79 3.39
CA ILE A 9 13.77 -9.50 3.24
C ILE A 9 13.49 -8.80 1.89
N PHE A 10 14.25 -9.13 0.84
CA PHE A 10 14.05 -8.61 -0.52
C PHE A 10 14.24 -9.69 -1.58
N ASN A 11 13.24 -10.56 -1.73
CA ASN A 11 12.84 -11.20 -2.98
C ASN A 11 11.54 -11.99 -2.75
N ASP A 12 10.39 -11.41 -3.13
CA ASP A 12 9.18 -12.18 -3.48
C ASP A 12 8.19 -11.28 -4.25
N GLY A 13 8.26 -11.34 -5.58
CA GLY A 13 7.31 -10.66 -6.48
C GLY A 13 6.02 -11.47 -6.63
N THR A 14 5.18 -11.51 -5.59
CA THR A 14 3.91 -12.23 -5.64
C THR A 14 2.81 -11.37 -6.26
N SER A 15 2.45 -11.67 -7.51
CA SER A 15 1.29 -11.06 -8.18
C SER A 15 -0.02 -11.59 -7.58
N ILE A 16 -0.87 -10.67 -7.11
CA ILE A 16 -2.20 -11.00 -6.59
C ILE A 16 -3.11 -11.32 -7.78
N ASN A 17 -3.33 -12.61 -8.01
CA ASN A 17 -4.04 -13.10 -9.19
C ASN A 17 -5.55 -13.18 -8.93
N LEU A 18 -6.29 -12.10 -9.25
CA LEU A 18 -7.75 -12.08 -9.17
C LEU A 18 -8.35 -12.80 -10.39
N ASN A 19 -9.16 -13.83 -10.13
CA ASN A 19 -9.70 -14.69 -11.18
C ASN A 19 -11.04 -14.16 -11.73
N ASN A 20 -10.97 -13.15 -12.60
CA ASN A 20 -12.16 -12.48 -13.15
C ASN A 20 -13.03 -13.36 -14.07
N SER A 21 -12.52 -14.51 -14.55
CA SER A 21 -13.15 -15.33 -15.60
C SER A 21 -14.55 -15.87 -15.30
N ALA A 22 -14.99 -15.85 -14.03
CA ALA A 22 -16.37 -16.15 -13.64
C ALA A 22 -17.28 -14.91 -13.71
N HIS A 23 -16.76 -13.73 -13.36
CA HIS A 23 -17.49 -12.46 -13.35
C HIS A 23 -17.77 -11.95 -14.77
N ASP A 24 -16.79 -12.07 -15.66
CA ASP A 24 -16.93 -11.68 -17.07
C ASP A 24 -18.01 -12.51 -17.78
N LYS A 25 -18.12 -13.79 -17.44
CA LYS A 25 -19.17 -14.70 -17.95
C LYS A 25 -20.55 -14.41 -17.40
N GLN A 26 -20.65 -14.00 -16.13
CA GLN A 26 -21.93 -13.60 -15.55
C GLN A 26 -22.41 -12.28 -16.17
N GLN A 27 -21.50 -11.30 -16.31
CA GLN A 27 -21.81 -10.00 -16.91
C GLN A 27 -22.25 -10.13 -18.39
N ALA A 28 -21.65 -11.04 -19.16
CA ALA A 28 -22.07 -11.32 -20.54
C ALA A 28 -23.47 -12.00 -20.63
N LEU A 29 -23.90 -12.74 -19.61
CA LEU A 29 -25.25 -13.30 -19.53
C LEU A 29 -26.27 -12.24 -19.13
N GLU A 30 -25.92 -11.38 -18.16
CA GLU A 30 -26.74 -10.23 -17.74
C GLU A 30 -26.94 -9.23 -18.89
N GLU A 31 -25.92 -8.98 -19.71
CA GLU A 31 -26.01 -8.15 -20.93
C GLU A 31 -26.88 -8.78 -22.03
N GLN A 32 -26.83 -10.11 -22.21
CA GLN A 32 -27.72 -10.79 -23.14
C GLN A 32 -29.19 -10.77 -22.66
N GLU A 33 -29.45 -10.99 -21.38
CA GLU A 33 -30.81 -10.95 -20.82
C GLU A 33 -31.43 -9.55 -20.96
N LEU A 34 -30.65 -8.48 -20.75
CA LEU A 34 -31.08 -7.10 -20.99
C LEU A 34 -31.45 -6.81 -22.45
N LEU A 35 -30.72 -7.39 -23.42
CA LEU A 35 -31.02 -7.23 -24.84
C LEU A 35 -32.29 -8.00 -25.25
N GLU A 36 -32.51 -9.20 -24.70
CA GLU A 36 -33.74 -9.96 -24.94
C GLU A 36 -34.95 -9.27 -24.29
N ASP A 37 -34.80 -8.66 -23.11
CA ASP A 37 -35.88 -7.92 -22.46
C ASP A 37 -36.19 -6.59 -23.16
N GLN A 38 -35.17 -5.86 -23.63
CA GLN A 38 -35.37 -4.66 -24.47
C GLN A 38 -36.11 -5.00 -25.77
N LYS A 39 -35.85 -6.17 -26.37
CA LYS A 39 -36.57 -6.66 -27.55
C LYS A 39 -38.02 -7.02 -27.22
N ARG A 40 -38.29 -7.68 -26.07
CA ARG A 40 -39.66 -7.91 -25.58
C ARG A 40 -40.41 -6.59 -25.38
N LEU A 41 -39.76 -5.57 -24.83
CA LEU A 41 -40.34 -4.25 -24.59
C LEU A 41 -40.67 -3.51 -25.90
N GLN A 42 -39.82 -3.63 -26.94
CA GLN A 42 -40.15 -3.13 -28.28
C GLN A 42 -41.32 -3.89 -28.93
N GLU A 43 -41.35 -5.22 -28.83
CA GLU A 43 -42.47 -6.02 -29.36
C GLU A 43 -43.79 -5.71 -28.63
N GLN A 44 -43.75 -5.45 -27.32
CA GLN A 44 -44.92 -4.97 -26.58
C GLN A 44 -45.36 -3.58 -27.02
N LEU A 45 -44.44 -2.62 -27.16
CA LEU A 45 -44.75 -1.24 -27.58
C LEU A 45 -45.33 -1.20 -29.00
N VAL A 46 -44.84 -2.03 -29.92
CA VAL A 46 -45.42 -2.18 -31.27
C VAL A 46 -46.85 -2.73 -31.20
N ASN A 47 -47.10 -3.76 -30.38
CA ASN A 47 -48.45 -4.29 -30.20
C ASN A 47 -49.39 -3.30 -29.49
N GLU A 48 -48.91 -2.46 -28.57
CA GLU A 48 -49.72 -1.38 -27.99
C GLU A 48 -50.07 -0.33 -29.04
N LEU A 49 -49.12 0.09 -29.88
CA LEU A 49 -49.34 1.08 -30.95
C LEU A 49 -50.28 0.58 -32.06
N ASP A 50 -50.16 -0.68 -32.49
CA ASP A 50 -51.05 -1.29 -33.50
C ASP A 50 -52.50 -1.45 -32.98
N ASN A 51 -52.72 -1.46 -31.66
CA ASN A 51 -54.05 -1.52 -31.06
C ASN A 51 -54.62 -0.16 -30.64
N ALA A 52 -53.78 0.80 -30.23
CA ALA A 52 -54.19 2.10 -29.70
C ALA A 52 -55.03 2.99 -30.65
N PHE A 53 -55.10 2.66 -31.94
CA PHE A 53 -55.88 3.40 -32.94
C PHE A 53 -57.13 2.65 -33.43
N ASN A 54 -57.39 1.42 -33.00
CA ASN A 54 -58.59 0.66 -33.41
C ASN A 54 -59.85 1.06 -32.62
N ASP A 55 -59.69 1.75 -31.49
CA ASP A 55 -60.76 2.07 -30.55
C ASP A 55 -61.44 3.44 -30.83
N VAL A 56 -60.99 4.18 -31.84
CA VAL A 56 -61.43 5.57 -32.12
C VAL A 56 -62.48 5.63 -33.24
N GLU A 57 -63.65 5.02 -33.01
CA GLU A 57 -64.87 5.42 -33.73
C GLU A 57 -65.42 6.73 -33.12
N CYS A 58 -65.65 7.75 -33.95
CA CYS A 58 -65.98 9.10 -33.50
C CYS A 58 -67.48 9.23 -33.17
N ASP A 59 -67.83 9.38 -31.89
CA ASP A 59 -69.19 9.72 -31.44
C ASP A 59 -69.27 11.22 -31.12
N ASP A 60 -69.48 12.04 -32.15
CA ASP A 60 -69.56 13.51 -32.07
C ASP A 60 -70.88 13.99 -31.41
N ASN A 61 -70.92 14.22 -30.10
CA ASN A 61 -71.87 15.14 -29.44
C ASN A 61 -71.52 15.56 -27.99
N ASP A 62 -72.25 16.58 -27.49
CA ASP A 62 -72.40 17.00 -26.08
C ASP A 62 -71.30 17.83 -25.37
N THR A 63 -70.84 18.86 -26.09
CA THR A 63 -70.89 20.28 -25.69
C THR A 63 -71.42 20.66 -24.28
N LEU A 64 -70.53 21.26 -23.46
CA LEU A 64 -70.75 22.26 -22.37
C LEU A 64 -71.70 21.97 -21.19
N ASP A 65 -71.12 21.94 -19.96
CA ASP A 65 -71.31 22.94 -18.89
C ASP A 65 -70.45 22.55 -17.66
N SER A 66 -70.15 23.33 -16.62
CA SER A 66 -69.94 24.77 -16.36
C SER A 66 -69.96 24.92 -14.83
N ASN A 67 -68.83 25.32 -14.22
CA ASN A 67 -68.69 25.89 -12.86
C ASN A 67 -69.59 25.43 -11.68
N THR A 68 -68.98 24.99 -10.59
CA THR A 68 -69.36 25.48 -9.23
C THR A 68 -68.16 25.52 -8.29
N HIS A 69 -67.98 26.63 -7.56
CA HIS A 69 -67.03 26.75 -6.43
C HIS A 69 -67.63 26.16 -5.15
N GLN A 70 -66.78 25.59 -4.29
CA GLN A 70 -66.88 25.88 -2.85
C GLN A 70 -65.53 25.74 -2.15
N TYR A 71 -65.19 26.75 -1.34
CA TYR A 71 -64.15 26.65 -0.32
C TYR A 71 -64.78 26.13 0.96
N SER A 72 -64.04 25.32 1.73
CA SER A 72 -64.08 25.40 3.18
C SER A 72 -62.66 25.34 3.71
N ASP A 73 -62.31 26.36 4.48
CA ASP A 73 -61.16 26.35 5.38
C ASP A 73 -61.52 25.59 6.67
N GLY A 74 -60.55 25.26 7.52
CA GLY A 74 -60.82 24.59 8.81
C GLY A 74 -59.66 23.79 9.39
N ASP A 75 -58.77 24.47 10.10
CA ASP A 75 -57.88 23.86 11.10
C ASP A 75 -58.68 23.35 12.32
N ASP A 76 -58.19 22.29 12.98
CA ASP A 76 -58.00 22.24 14.44
C ASP A 76 -57.24 20.94 14.84
N ASP A 77 -56.47 21.00 15.92
CA ASP A 77 -55.72 19.89 16.51
C ASP A 77 -56.64 18.88 17.27
N ASP A 78 -56.22 17.60 17.45
CA ASP A 78 -55.58 17.15 18.71
C ASP A 78 -55.17 15.65 18.73
N ASP A 79 -54.40 15.31 19.77
CA ASP A 79 -53.80 14.02 20.15
C ASP A 79 -54.78 12.85 20.38
N THR A 80 -54.37 11.62 20.03
CA THR A 80 -54.22 10.49 20.99
C THR A 80 -53.91 9.16 20.29
N GLY A 81 -53.07 8.33 20.93
CA GLY A 81 -52.66 7.02 20.42
C GLY A 81 -53.30 5.80 21.09
N ARG A 82 -53.14 4.64 20.44
CA ARG A 82 -53.42 3.26 20.92
C ARG A 82 -54.88 2.91 21.26
N SER A 83 -55.50 2.03 20.46
CA SER A 83 -55.99 0.73 20.97
C SER A 83 -56.44 -0.24 19.87
N SER A 84 -56.36 -1.54 20.15
CA SER A 84 -56.93 -2.60 19.33
C SER A 84 -58.45 -2.66 19.44
N LYS A 85 -59.17 -2.73 18.30
CA LYS A 85 -60.41 -3.53 18.15
C LYS A 85 -60.86 -3.65 16.68
N ARG A 86 -60.92 -4.89 16.19
CA ARG A 86 -61.60 -5.26 14.94
C ARG A 86 -63.10 -5.43 15.22
N PRO A 87 -64.02 -4.76 14.50
CA PRO A 87 -65.46 -4.97 14.69
C PRO A 87 -65.92 -6.39 14.32
N PRO A 88 -67.01 -6.91 14.92
CA PRO A 88 -67.55 -8.23 14.61
C PRO A 88 -68.48 -8.25 13.38
N VAL A 89 -68.63 -9.43 12.78
CA VAL A 89 -69.59 -9.70 11.70
C VAL A 89 -71.00 -9.95 12.30
N PRO A 90 -72.07 -9.30 11.81
CA PRO A 90 -73.44 -9.64 12.20
C PRO A 90 -73.91 -10.96 11.55
N THR A 91 -74.69 -11.75 12.27
CA THR A 91 -75.36 -12.97 11.79
C THR A 91 -76.88 -12.82 12.00
N MET A 92 -77.70 -13.64 11.31
CA MET A 92 -79.17 -13.77 11.43
C MET A 92 -80.00 -12.76 10.58
N PRO A 93 -81.26 -13.09 10.20
CA PRO A 93 -81.84 -14.43 9.90
C PRO A 93 -82.71 -14.48 8.62
N PHE A 94 -83.23 -15.68 8.31
CA PHE A 94 -84.36 -15.94 7.39
C PHE A 94 -85.69 -15.34 7.87
N PRO A 95 -86.68 -15.26 6.97
CA PRO A 95 -88.08 -15.56 7.30
C PRO A 95 -88.60 -16.82 6.57
N GLU A 96 -89.30 -17.70 7.30
CA GLU A 96 -89.96 -18.91 6.78
C GLU A 96 -91.46 -18.86 7.13
N MET A 97 -92.35 -18.82 6.13
CA MET A 97 -93.81 -19.10 6.20
C MET A 97 -94.30 -19.45 4.77
N SER A 98 -95.39 -20.20 4.52
CA SER A 98 -96.43 -20.70 5.43
C SER A 98 -96.98 -22.10 5.03
N SER A 99 -97.46 -22.81 6.05
CA SER A 99 -98.16 -24.12 6.06
C SER A 99 -99.15 -24.46 4.93
N LYS A 100 -99.23 -25.76 4.57
CA LYS A 100 -100.38 -26.66 4.92
C LYS A 100 -100.18 -28.13 4.49
N PRO A 101 -100.47 -29.13 5.36
CA PRO A 101 -100.64 -30.54 4.99
C PRO A 101 -102.13 -30.95 4.88
N MET A 102 -102.44 -32.05 4.18
CA MET A 102 -103.57 -32.99 4.47
C MET A 102 -103.66 -34.14 3.43
N LEU A 103 -103.55 -35.38 3.93
CA LEU A 103 -104.32 -36.59 3.59
C LEU A 103 -105.03 -36.73 2.22
N ASN A 104 -104.70 -37.76 1.42
CA ASN A 104 -105.36 -39.09 1.51
C ASN A 104 -104.90 -40.10 0.42
N ALA A 105 -104.94 -41.39 0.77
CA ALA A 105 -105.22 -42.50 -0.16
C ALA A 105 -106.66 -43.01 0.12
N PRO A 106 -107.29 -43.80 -0.77
CA PRO A 106 -107.08 -45.25 -0.70
C PRO A 106 -107.13 -45.99 -2.07
N GLU A 107 -106.96 -47.30 -2.00
CA GLU A 107 -107.01 -48.29 -3.08
C GLU A 107 -108.47 -48.67 -3.47
N GLN A 108 -108.71 -49.14 -4.71
CA GLN A 108 -108.93 -50.58 -4.99
C GLN A 108 -109.29 -50.92 -6.46
N GLN A 109 -108.72 -52.05 -6.90
CA GLN A 109 -109.22 -53.08 -7.85
C GLN A 109 -110.31 -52.76 -8.90
N GLY A 110 -110.07 -53.17 -10.15
CA GLY A 110 -111.02 -54.07 -10.83
C GLY A 110 -111.47 -53.80 -12.28
N GLN A 111 -110.97 -54.61 -13.21
CA GLN A 111 -111.70 -55.22 -14.35
C GLN A 111 -112.24 -54.40 -15.56
N VAL A 112 -111.43 -54.46 -16.66
CA VAL A 112 -111.74 -54.77 -18.09
C VAL A 112 -112.70 -53.93 -18.98
N LEU A 113 -112.28 -53.85 -20.26
CA LEU A 113 -113.01 -53.72 -21.55
C LEU A 113 -113.13 -52.36 -22.29
N ASN A 114 -112.79 -52.44 -23.58
CA ASN A 114 -113.17 -51.63 -24.75
C ASN A 114 -112.78 -50.14 -24.87
N ASP A 115 -111.60 -49.92 -25.49
CA ASP A 115 -111.42 -49.43 -26.89
C ASP A 115 -112.06 -48.10 -27.39
N TYR A 116 -111.46 -47.53 -28.44
CA TYR A 116 -111.82 -46.28 -29.16
C TYR A 116 -111.70 -44.94 -28.41
N GLY A 117 -110.46 -44.49 -28.19
CA GLY A 117 -110.16 -43.09 -27.77
C GLY A 117 -108.79 -42.51 -28.13
N GLY A 118 -107.86 -43.29 -28.69
CA GLY A 118 -106.42 -42.99 -28.65
C GLY A 118 -105.89 -41.77 -29.44
N SER A 119 -106.67 -41.13 -30.30
CA SER A 119 -106.15 -40.05 -31.18
C SER A 119 -105.95 -38.71 -30.46
N MET A 120 -106.91 -38.29 -29.63
CA MET A 120 -106.87 -36.97 -28.97
C MET A 120 -105.83 -36.93 -27.85
N ALA A 121 -105.83 -37.89 -26.93
CA ALA A 121 -104.88 -37.93 -25.81
C ALA A 121 -103.42 -38.01 -26.28
N VAL A 122 -103.13 -38.74 -27.36
CA VAL A 122 -101.77 -38.79 -27.96
C VAL A 122 -101.39 -37.47 -28.61
N ARG A 123 -102.33 -36.73 -29.22
CA ARG A 123 -102.09 -35.38 -29.75
C ARG A 123 -101.83 -34.37 -28.64
N GLU A 124 -102.61 -34.44 -27.56
CA GLU A 124 -102.51 -33.54 -26.41
C GLU A 124 -101.20 -33.76 -25.63
N LEU A 125 -100.81 -35.03 -25.40
CA LEU A 125 -99.50 -35.38 -24.84
C LEU A 125 -98.34 -34.94 -25.73
N ARG A 126 -98.46 -35.01 -27.07
CA ARG A 126 -97.44 -34.48 -27.98
C ARG A 126 -97.32 -32.95 -27.89
N LEU A 127 -98.43 -32.23 -27.85
CA LEU A 127 -98.43 -30.76 -27.71
C LEU A 127 -97.87 -30.32 -26.34
N LEU A 128 -98.17 -31.06 -25.27
CA LEU A 128 -97.60 -30.81 -23.95
C LEU A 128 -96.10 -31.12 -23.91
N LEU A 129 -95.66 -32.23 -24.52
CA LEU A 129 -94.25 -32.58 -24.67
C LEU A 129 -93.51 -31.50 -25.47
N GLU A 130 -94.07 -31.06 -26.61
CA GLU A 130 -93.48 -30.04 -27.47
C GLU A 130 -93.41 -28.67 -26.77
N SER A 131 -94.43 -28.30 -25.98
CA SER A 131 -94.36 -27.12 -25.08
C SER A 131 -93.20 -27.25 -24.10
N LYS A 132 -93.10 -28.39 -23.40
CA LYS A 132 -92.06 -28.62 -22.38
C LYS A 132 -90.66 -28.72 -22.99
N THR A 133 -90.51 -29.22 -24.21
CA THR A 133 -89.25 -29.17 -24.96
C THR A 133 -88.87 -27.74 -25.30
N ARG A 134 -89.80 -26.91 -25.80
CA ARG A 134 -89.53 -25.49 -26.09
C ARG A 134 -89.23 -24.67 -24.83
N GLU A 135 -89.87 -24.98 -23.70
CA GLU A 135 -89.55 -24.41 -22.39
C GLU A 135 -88.13 -24.81 -21.96
N LEU A 136 -87.75 -26.09 -22.07
CA LEU A 136 -86.40 -26.57 -21.78
C LEU A 136 -85.35 -25.96 -22.71
N GLU A 137 -85.62 -25.83 -24.00
CA GLU A 137 -84.75 -25.16 -24.98
C GLU A 137 -84.55 -23.67 -24.62
N THR A 138 -85.61 -23.00 -24.15
CA THR A 138 -85.56 -21.60 -23.75
C THR A 138 -84.76 -21.43 -22.46
N VAL A 139 -85.03 -22.22 -21.42
CA VAL A 139 -84.23 -22.22 -20.17
C VAL A 139 -82.77 -22.61 -20.44
N THR A 140 -82.51 -23.55 -21.35
CA THR A 140 -81.14 -23.93 -21.73
C THR A 140 -80.42 -22.77 -22.45
N ARG A 141 -81.12 -22.03 -23.31
CA ARG A 141 -80.58 -20.82 -23.97
C ARG A 141 -80.31 -19.71 -22.97
N GLU A 142 -81.24 -19.43 -22.06
CA GLU A 142 -81.08 -18.43 -21.00
C GLU A 142 -79.90 -18.78 -20.08
N LEU A 143 -79.76 -20.05 -19.66
CA LEU A 143 -78.61 -20.51 -18.87
C LEU A 143 -77.28 -20.39 -19.64
N TYR A 144 -77.28 -20.67 -20.95
CA TYR A 144 -76.09 -20.48 -21.79
C TYR A 144 -75.73 -19.00 -21.93
N GLU A 145 -76.71 -18.12 -22.18
CA GLU A 145 -76.50 -16.68 -22.27
C GLU A 145 -76.02 -16.07 -20.94
N GLN A 146 -76.59 -16.48 -19.80
CA GLN A 146 -76.14 -16.00 -18.49
C GLN A 146 -74.74 -16.52 -18.16
N ARG A 147 -74.44 -17.79 -18.48
CA ARG A 147 -73.07 -18.32 -18.36
C ARG A 147 -72.10 -17.51 -19.22
N HIS A 148 -72.42 -17.25 -20.49
CA HIS A 148 -71.55 -16.50 -21.40
C HIS A 148 -71.39 -15.03 -20.93
N LYS A 149 -72.42 -14.41 -20.35
CA LYS A 149 -72.32 -13.08 -19.72
C LYS A 149 -71.38 -13.09 -18.51
N HIS A 150 -71.47 -14.09 -17.64
CA HIS A 150 -70.55 -14.25 -16.53
C HIS A 150 -69.12 -14.59 -16.98
N GLU A 151 -68.96 -15.40 -18.03
CA GLU A 151 -67.65 -15.75 -18.61
C GLU A 151 -66.96 -14.50 -19.20
N LEU A 152 -67.71 -13.62 -19.89
CA LEU A 152 -67.22 -12.31 -20.30
C LEU A 152 -66.86 -11.40 -19.11
N GLN A 153 -67.71 -11.34 -18.08
CA GLN A 153 -67.44 -10.55 -16.86
C GLN A 153 -66.19 -11.03 -16.11
N VAL A 154 -65.96 -12.34 -16.02
CA VAL A 154 -64.73 -12.91 -15.43
C VAL A 154 -63.52 -12.51 -16.26
N ASN A 155 -63.56 -12.72 -17.58
CA ASN A 155 -62.47 -12.32 -18.49
C ASN A 155 -62.18 -10.81 -18.44
N GLU A 156 -63.19 -9.96 -18.25
CA GLU A 156 -63.04 -8.52 -18.08
C GLU A 156 -62.39 -8.16 -16.73
N LEU A 157 -62.83 -8.81 -15.64
CA LEU A 157 -62.26 -8.61 -14.31
C LEU A 157 -60.81 -9.13 -14.22
N GLU A 158 -60.48 -10.24 -14.90
CA GLU A 158 -59.11 -10.75 -15.00
C GLU A 158 -58.19 -9.81 -15.78
N LYS A 159 -58.67 -9.21 -16.89
CA LYS A 159 -57.94 -8.15 -17.61
C LYS A 159 -57.69 -6.93 -16.73
N ARG A 160 -58.71 -6.44 -16.01
CA ARG A 160 -58.57 -5.31 -15.07
C ARG A 160 -57.59 -5.64 -13.94
N LEU A 161 -57.66 -6.83 -13.35
CA LEU A 161 -56.72 -7.31 -12.32
C LEU A 161 -55.27 -7.31 -12.82
N LEU A 162 -55.03 -7.71 -14.07
CA LEU A 162 -53.70 -7.76 -14.67
C LEU A 162 -53.14 -6.34 -14.96
N ILE A 163 -54.00 -5.41 -15.41
CA ILE A 163 -53.63 -3.99 -15.57
C ILE A 163 -53.30 -3.35 -14.22
N GLU A 164 -54.16 -3.51 -13.21
CA GLU A 164 -53.96 -3.01 -11.84
C GLU A 164 -52.67 -3.58 -11.20
N GLN A 165 -52.36 -4.86 -11.43
CA GLN A 165 -51.12 -5.47 -10.95
C GLN A 165 -49.89 -4.88 -11.67
N ALA A 166 -49.95 -4.65 -12.99
CA ALA A 166 -48.89 -3.98 -13.73
C ALA A 166 -48.69 -2.52 -13.30
N GLU A 167 -49.77 -1.78 -13.01
CA GLU A 167 -49.70 -0.40 -12.50
C GLU A 167 -49.11 -0.32 -11.09
N LYS A 168 -49.53 -1.22 -10.20
CA LYS A 168 -48.91 -1.41 -8.87
C LYS A 168 -47.42 -1.69 -8.97
N ASP A 169 -46.98 -2.49 -9.93
CA ASP A 169 -45.55 -2.81 -10.10
C ASP A 169 -44.77 -1.66 -10.76
N ARG A 170 -45.35 -0.95 -11.72
CA ARG A 170 -44.82 0.35 -12.21
C ARG A 170 -44.67 1.37 -11.07
N ALA A 171 -45.63 1.46 -10.16
CA ALA A 171 -45.59 2.33 -8.99
C ALA A 171 -44.54 1.88 -7.96
N ASN A 172 -44.36 0.57 -7.74
CA ASN A 172 -43.27 0.03 -6.92
C ASN A 172 -41.90 0.42 -7.49
N MET A 173 -41.68 0.22 -8.79
CA MET A 173 -40.43 0.58 -9.48
C MET A 173 -40.14 2.09 -9.37
N THR A 174 -41.13 2.93 -9.67
CA THR A 174 -40.99 4.40 -9.57
C THR A 174 -40.66 4.85 -8.14
N ARG A 175 -41.32 4.25 -7.13
CA ARG A 175 -41.04 4.52 -5.71
C ARG A 175 -39.61 4.14 -5.34
N ASP A 176 -39.12 2.99 -5.79
CA ASP A 176 -37.81 2.47 -5.38
C ASP A 176 -36.66 3.15 -6.14
N GLN A 177 -36.85 3.52 -7.41
CA GLN A 177 -35.99 4.48 -8.12
C GLN A 177 -35.92 5.83 -7.39
N THR A 178 -37.07 6.37 -6.95
CA THR A 178 -37.12 7.64 -6.19
C THR A 178 -36.40 7.53 -4.85
N ARG A 179 -36.51 6.38 -4.16
CA ARG A 179 -35.75 6.09 -2.94
C ARG A 179 -34.25 6.01 -3.21
N GLU A 180 -33.82 5.38 -4.31
CA GLU A 180 -32.41 5.31 -4.67
C GLU A 180 -31.84 6.71 -4.96
N VAL A 181 -32.52 7.51 -5.78
CA VAL A 181 -32.14 8.91 -6.05
C VAL A 181 -32.09 9.75 -4.77
N LEU A 182 -33.03 9.54 -3.83
CA LEU A 182 -33.01 10.18 -2.51
C LEU A 182 -31.81 9.72 -1.65
N VAL A 183 -31.43 8.44 -1.70
CA VAL A 183 -30.24 7.92 -1.01
C VAL A 183 -28.97 8.49 -1.64
N GLN A 184 -28.81 8.42 -2.97
CA GLN A 184 -27.67 9.02 -3.68
C GLN A 184 -27.55 10.52 -3.39
N SER A 185 -28.67 11.25 -3.33
CA SER A 185 -28.70 12.67 -2.98
C SER A 185 -28.25 12.91 -1.53
N LYS A 186 -28.75 12.12 -0.57
CA LYS A 186 -28.31 12.17 0.83
C LYS A 186 -26.82 11.87 0.99
N THR A 187 -26.29 10.88 0.27
CA THR A 187 -24.85 10.56 0.28
C THR A 187 -24.03 11.73 -0.25
N LYS A 188 -24.40 12.31 -1.41
CA LYS A 188 -23.73 13.50 -1.98
C LYS A 188 -23.82 14.72 -1.05
N ILE A 189 -24.92 14.91 -0.33
CA ILE A 189 -25.06 15.95 0.69
C ILE A 189 -24.12 15.67 1.88
N SER A 190 -24.01 14.43 2.34
CA SER A 190 -23.08 14.04 3.42
C SER A 190 -21.62 14.26 3.00
N GLU A 191 -21.23 13.82 1.80
CA GLU A 191 -19.90 14.05 1.22
C GLU A 191 -19.56 15.55 1.11
N ALA A 192 -20.53 16.37 0.71
CA ALA A 192 -20.38 17.81 0.65
C ALA A 192 -20.32 18.47 2.04
N GLN A 193 -21.01 17.93 3.06
CA GLN A 193 -20.93 18.38 4.45
C GLN A 193 -19.56 18.04 5.05
N ASP A 194 -19.10 16.79 4.89
CA ASP A 194 -17.75 16.31 5.20
C ASP A 194 -16.66 17.21 4.59
N ALA A 195 -16.78 17.51 3.30
CA ALA A 195 -15.84 18.39 2.59
C ALA A 195 -15.86 19.82 3.14
N ASN A 196 -17.04 20.35 3.50
CA ASN A 196 -17.17 21.65 4.15
C ASN A 196 -16.56 21.66 5.55
N GLU A 197 -16.69 20.60 6.34
CA GLU A 197 -16.08 20.49 7.66
C GLU A 197 -14.55 20.37 7.59
N LYS A 198 -14.03 19.58 6.63
CA LYS A 198 -12.60 19.49 6.30
C LYS A 198 -12.03 20.84 5.83
N LEU A 199 -12.82 21.65 5.11
CA LEU A 199 -12.43 23.01 4.74
C LEU A 199 -12.50 23.99 5.92
N ARG A 200 -13.53 23.92 6.78
CA ARG A 200 -13.67 24.75 7.98
C ARG A 200 -12.53 24.53 8.97
N THR A 201 -12.20 23.27 9.27
CA THR A 201 -11.08 22.90 10.16
C THR A 201 -9.73 23.33 9.59
N LYS A 202 -9.55 23.30 8.26
CA LYS A 202 -8.37 23.88 7.60
C LYS A 202 -8.33 25.41 7.70
N VAL A 203 -9.46 26.10 7.56
CA VAL A 203 -9.55 27.56 7.74
C VAL A 203 -9.24 27.97 9.18
N THR A 204 -9.76 27.28 10.19
CA THR A 204 -9.42 27.58 11.59
C THR A 204 -7.95 27.30 11.88
N GLY A 205 -7.37 26.20 11.37
CA GLY A 205 -5.94 25.93 11.51
C GLY A 205 -5.04 27.01 10.89
N LEU A 206 -5.42 27.54 9.71
CA LEU A 206 -4.74 28.66 9.06
C LEU A 206 -4.96 30.00 9.80
N GLN A 207 -6.09 30.19 10.48
CA GLN A 207 -6.32 31.34 11.35
C GLN A 207 -5.41 31.28 12.60
N ASP A 208 -5.31 30.11 13.25
CA ASP A 208 -4.40 29.89 14.39
C ASP A 208 -2.93 30.07 14.01
N GLU A 209 -2.53 29.63 12.82
CA GLU A 209 -1.18 29.85 12.28
C GLU A 209 -0.91 31.33 12.01
N ASN A 210 -1.87 32.04 11.41
CA ASN A 210 -1.76 33.49 11.18
C ASN A 210 -1.66 34.28 12.50
N VAL A 211 -2.46 33.93 13.52
CA VAL A 211 -2.37 34.54 14.87
C VAL A 211 -0.99 34.31 15.50
N LYS A 212 -0.38 33.12 15.34
CA LYS A 212 1.00 32.86 15.80
C LYS A 212 2.02 33.71 15.05
N LEU A 213 1.91 33.81 13.73
CA LEU A 213 2.81 34.63 12.90
C LEU A 213 2.70 36.13 13.23
N VAL A 214 1.50 36.64 13.53
CA VAL A 214 1.30 38.00 14.03
C VAL A 214 1.99 38.21 15.37
N ALA A 215 1.83 37.28 16.34
CA ALA A 215 2.49 37.36 17.64
C ALA A 215 4.04 37.31 17.52
N GLU A 216 4.58 36.48 16.61
CA GLU A 216 6.02 36.47 16.31
C GLU A 216 6.48 37.81 15.70
N LEU A 217 5.70 38.41 14.78
CA LEU A 217 6.03 39.71 14.19
C LEU A 217 5.98 40.83 15.23
N GLU A 218 5.02 40.82 16.15
CA GLU A 218 4.96 41.75 17.28
C GLU A 218 6.19 41.59 18.20
N GLN A 219 6.56 40.36 18.55
CA GLN A 219 7.78 40.08 19.33
C GLN A 219 9.05 40.59 18.63
N ARG A 220 9.19 40.32 17.33
CA ARG A 220 10.33 40.79 16.51
C ARG A 220 10.37 42.32 16.43
N ASN A 221 9.22 42.99 16.33
CA ASN A 221 9.11 44.44 16.34
C ASN A 221 9.52 45.05 17.69
N VAL A 222 9.15 44.43 18.82
CA VAL A 222 9.60 44.86 20.16
C VAL A 222 11.12 44.73 20.29
N MET A 223 11.71 43.62 19.84
CA MET A 223 13.18 43.45 19.82
C MET A 223 13.89 44.48 18.90
N LEU A 224 13.27 44.84 17.78
CA LEU A 224 13.78 45.89 16.88
C LEU A 224 13.72 47.27 17.54
N GLN A 225 12.66 47.59 18.29
CA GLN A 225 12.56 48.85 19.03
C GLN A 225 13.60 48.96 20.15
N ASP A 226 13.83 47.88 20.91
CA ASP A 226 14.88 47.82 21.94
C ASP A 226 16.28 48.00 21.34
N THR A 227 16.61 47.29 20.25
CA THR A 227 17.91 47.47 19.57
C THR A 227 18.10 48.88 18.99
N LEU A 228 17.05 49.51 18.44
CA LEU A 228 17.08 50.91 18.01
C LEU A 228 17.24 51.89 19.18
N GLN A 229 16.64 51.60 20.34
CA GLN A 229 16.82 52.40 21.56
C GLN A 229 18.26 52.29 22.08
N ARG A 230 18.84 51.08 22.11
CA ARG A 230 20.26 50.85 22.44
C ARG A 230 21.19 51.59 21.48
N TYR A 231 20.89 51.59 20.18
CA TYR A 231 21.66 52.34 19.18
C TYR A 231 21.67 53.84 19.47
N ARG A 232 20.50 54.45 19.71
CA ARG A 232 20.38 55.88 20.07
C ARG A 232 21.13 56.23 21.35
N MET A 233 21.12 55.35 22.35
CA MET A 233 21.91 55.56 23.59
C MET A 233 23.42 55.53 23.31
N LEU A 234 23.91 54.61 22.48
CA LEU A 234 25.32 54.55 22.07
C LEU A 234 25.74 55.78 21.25
N GLU A 235 24.86 56.25 20.36
CA GLU A 235 25.06 57.45 19.53
C GLU A 235 25.17 58.72 20.40
N GLN A 236 24.25 58.92 21.35
CA GLN A 236 24.32 60.02 22.33
C GLN A 236 25.58 59.93 23.20
N ASN A 237 25.87 58.74 23.73
CA ASN A 237 27.04 58.49 24.57
C ASN A 237 28.34 58.84 23.81
N SER A 238 28.37 58.73 22.48
CA SER A 238 29.57 59.02 21.65
C SER A 238 30.18 60.40 21.93
N ALA A 239 29.38 61.42 22.26
CA ALA A 239 29.84 62.78 22.56
C ALA A 239 30.60 62.92 23.89
N GLN A 240 30.31 62.07 24.88
CA GLN A 240 30.91 62.09 26.23
C GLN A 240 32.35 61.51 26.24
N LYS A 241 33.17 61.82 25.23
CA LYS A 241 34.43 61.10 24.94
C LYS A 241 35.65 61.60 25.73
N ALA A 242 35.51 62.71 26.46
CA ALA A 242 36.54 63.22 27.36
C ALA A 242 36.54 62.49 28.72
N ASP A 243 35.36 62.26 29.33
CA ASP A 243 35.24 61.66 30.67
C ASP A 243 35.62 60.17 30.71
N ARG A 244 35.61 59.50 29.56
CA ARG A 244 35.84 58.05 29.42
C ARG A 244 37.22 57.55 29.89
N HIS A 245 38.18 58.42 30.17
CA HIS A 245 39.47 58.00 30.74
C HIS A 245 39.30 57.47 32.18
N THR A 246 38.35 57.99 32.97
CA THR A 246 38.05 57.44 34.31
C THR A 246 37.20 56.18 34.24
N ASP A 247 36.23 56.12 33.32
CA ASP A 247 35.35 54.96 33.14
C ASP A 247 36.12 53.69 32.73
N ALA A 248 37.19 53.86 31.93
CA ALA A 248 38.04 52.75 31.49
C ALA A 248 38.65 51.95 32.66
N LEU A 249 38.89 52.59 33.80
CA LEU A 249 39.45 51.93 34.98
C LEU A 249 38.37 51.14 35.75
N LEU A 250 37.17 51.72 35.92
CA LEU A 250 36.03 51.03 36.52
C LEU A 250 35.61 49.82 35.68
N LYS A 251 35.51 49.99 34.36
CA LYS A 251 35.14 48.93 33.41
C LYS A 251 36.06 47.70 33.51
N GLN A 252 37.37 47.89 33.73
CA GLN A 252 38.31 46.78 33.92
C GLN A 252 38.09 46.01 35.25
N THR A 253 37.44 46.61 36.24
CA THR A 253 37.04 45.93 37.48
C THR A 253 35.70 45.22 37.33
N GLU A 254 34.74 45.83 36.63
CA GLU A 254 33.45 45.23 36.29
C GLU A 254 33.61 44.03 35.36
N GLU A 255 34.47 44.10 34.34
CA GLU A 255 34.78 42.97 33.44
C GLU A 255 35.36 41.78 34.20
N ARG A 256 36.22 42.00 35.20
CA ARG A 256 36.73 40.94 36.08
C ARG A 256 35.66 40.36 37.01
N HIS A 257 34.68 41.16 37.42
CA HIS A 257 33.54 40.67 38.21
C HIS A 257 32.59 39.84 37.33
N ASN A 258 32.21 40.38 36.18
CA ASN A 258 31.33 39.73 35.20
C ASN A 258 31.92 38.41 34.68
N ALA A 259 33.24 38.32 34.47
CA ALA A 259 33.91 37.06 34.14
C ALA A 259 33.75 36.00 35.25
N LYS A 260 33.87 36.39 36.54
CA LYS A 260 33.64 35.47 37.67
C LYS A 260 32.18 35.05 37.79
N VAL A 261 31.24 36.00 37.60
CA VAL A 261 29.80 35.70 37.59
C VAL A 261 29.46 34.75 36.43
N ALA A 262 30.01 34.96 35.23
CA ALA A 262 29.83 34.07 34.08
C ALA A 262 30.40 32.66 34.34
N MET A 263 31.57 32.54 34.96
CA MET A 263 32.13 31.24 35.36
C MET A 263 31.25 30.52 36.40
N MET A 264 30.74 31.25 37.41
CA MET A 264 29.84 30.67 38.40
C MET A 264 28.48 30.29 37.79
N GLN A 265 27.97 31.09 36.85
CA GLN A 265 26.74 30.77 36.11
C GLN A 265 26.94 29.53 35.22
N GLN A 266 28.07 29.41 34.52
CA GLN A 266 28.43 28.21 33.76
C GLN A 266 28.56 26.97 34.67
N GLN A 267 29.11 27.11 35.87
CA GLN A 267 29.13 26.01 36.85
C GLN A 267 27.72 25.61 37.32
N ILE A 268 26.83 26.59 37.55
CA ILE A 268 25.42 26.34 37.88
C ILE A 268 24.69 25.64 36.72
N ASP A 269 24.93 26.05 35.47
CA ASP A 269 24.25 25.49 34.30
C ASP A 269 24.81 24.10 33.91
N ASN A 270 26.10 23.84 34.13
CA ASN A 270 26.66 22.49 34.07
C ASN A 270 26.00 21.57 35.12
N LEU A 271 25.91 22.01 36.38
CA LEU A 271 25.26 21.24 37.45
C LEU A 271 23.75 21.04 37.22
N ARG A 272 23.08 21.96 36.50
CA ARG A 272 21.71 21.77 36.01
C ARG A 272 21.64 20.69 34.93
N SER A 273 22.54 20.73 33.94
CA SER A 273 22.61 19.70 32.90
C SER A 273 22.86 18.31 33.50
N GLU A 274 23.82 18.19 34.42
CA GLU A 274 24.07 16.94 35.16
C GLU A 274 22.83 16.49 35.96
N LEU A 275 22.11 17.41 36.61
CA LEU A 275 20.88 17.10 37.34
C LEU A 275 19.75 16.62 36.40
N ASP A 276 19.60 17.24 35.24
CA ASP A 276 18.57 16.89 34.24
C ASP A 276 18.89 15.57 33.53
N GLU A 277 20.17 15.28 33.25
CA GLU A 277 20.65 13.96 32.80
C GLU A 277 20.32 12.88 33.84
N ARG A 278 20.62 13.11 35.13
CA ARG A 278 20.30 12.17 36.20
C ARG A 278 18.79 12.00 36.42
N GLN A 279 17.99 13.05 36.22
CA GLN A 279 16.53 12.92 36.19
C GLN A 279 16.06 12.12 34.98
N GLN A 280 16.67 12.28 33.80
CA GLN A 280 16.33 11.51 32.61
C GLN A 280 16.67 10.02 32.79
N ASP A 281 17.82 9.71 33.37
CA ASP A 281 18.20 8.33 33.69
C ASP A 281 17.34 7.71 34.80
N TYR A 282 16.91 8.50 35.80
CA TYR A 282 15.92 8.05 36.76
C TYR A 282 14.59 7.67 36.08
N ARG A 283 14.04 8.55 35.22
CA ARG A 283 12.83 8.28 34.43
C ARG A 283 12.98 7.06 33.51
N ARG A 284 14.16 6.86 32.89
CA ARG A 284 14.48 5.66 32.09
C ARG A 284 14.47 4.39 32.95
N LEU A 285 14.99 4.47 34.18
CA LEU A 285 15.03 3.35 35.11
C LEU A 285 13.64 3.02 35.68
N GLU A 286 12.84 4.04 36.02
CA GLU A 286 11.43 3.89 36.39
C GLU A 286 10.61 3.24 35.26
N ALA A 287 10.79 3.68 34.01
CA ALA A 287 10.12 3.08 32.86
C ALA A 287 10.48 1.59 32.71
N ARG A 288 11.77 1.24 32.75
CA ARG A 288 12.24 -0.16 32.72
C ARG A 288 11.75 -0.99 33.90
N TYR A 289 11.66 -0.40 35.09
CA TYR A 289 11.09 -1.07 36.26
C TYR A 289 9.59 -1.34 36.06
N GLY A 290 8.83 -0.39 35.53
CA GLY A 290 7.42 -0.56 35.18
C GLY A 290 7.19 -1.59 34.06
N GLU A 291 8.05 -1.65 33.06
CA GLU A 291 8.05 -2.70 32.03
C GLU A 291 8.33 -4.09 32.63
N LEU A 292 9.34 -4.21 33.49
CA LEU A 292 9.69 -5.45 34.18
C LEU A 292 8.59 -5.89 35.15
N GLN A 293 7.93 -4.94 35.84
CA GLN A 293 6.77 -5.22 36.68
C GLN A 293 5.59 -5.74 35.84
N LYS A 294 5.24 -5.08 34.73
CA LYS A 294 4.19 -5.55 33.81
C LYS A 294 4.51 -6.93 33.23
N SER A 295 5.77 -7.20 32.88
CA SER A 295 6.22 -8.52 32.42
C SER A 295 6.08 -9.59 33.51
N ARG A 296 6.39 -9.26 34.77
CA ARG A 296 6.17 -10.15 35.92
C ARG A 296 4.68 -10.38 36.18
N GLU A 297 3.85 -9.36 36.07
CA GLU A 297 2.38 -9.46 36.23
C GLU A 297 1.77 -10.30 35.11
N ALA A 298 2.19 -10.12 33.86
CA ALA A 298 1.81 -10.99 32.74
C ALA A 298 2.23 -12.45 32.97
N LEU A 299 3.47 -12.70 33.39
CA LEU A 299 3.94 -14.05 33.72
C LEU A 299 3.16 -14.68 34.88
N LEU A 300 2.74 -13.90 35.88
CA LEU A 300 1.87 -14.38 36.96
C LEU A 300 0.45 -14.66 36.48
N MET A 301 -0.08 -13.93 35.51
CA MET A 301 -1.36 -14.24 34.85
C MET A 301 -1.24 -15.54 34.02
N GLU A 302 -0.20 -15.71 33.20
CA GLU A 302 0.07 -16.97 32.47
C GLU A 302 0.26 -18.16 33.41
N GLN A 303 0.93 -17.98 34.55
CA GLN A 303 1.05 -19.00 35.60
C GLN A 303 -0.31 -19.31 36.25
N THR A 304 -1.15 -18.30 36.47
CA THR A 304 -2.51 -18.48 37.02
C THR A 304 -3.41 -19.21 36.00
N GLU A 305 -3.35 -18.85 34.73
CA GLU A 305 -4.05 -19.55 33.64
C GLU A 305 -3.59 -21.00 33.49
N THR A 306 -2.28 -21.27 33.55
CA THR A 306 -1.78 -22.64 33.45
C THR A 306 -2.16 -23.47 34.67
N VAL A 307 -2.16 -22.90 35.87
CA VAL A 307 -2.72 -23.53 37.08
C VAL A 307 -4.22 -23.78 36.93
N GLN A 308 -5.01 -22.81 36.45
CA GLN A 308 -6.45 -23.00 36.21
C GLN A 308 -6.71 -24.10 35.16
N ARG A 309 -5.98 -24.08 34.04
CA ARG A 309 -6.08 -25.08 32.97
C ARG A 309 -5.69 -26.48 33.45
N LEU A 310 -4.70 -26.58 34.35
CA LEU A 310 -4.34 -27.83 35.03
C LEU A 310 -5.38 -28.25 36.07
N GLN A 311 -6.01 -27.31 36.78
CA GLN A 311 -7.13 -27.59 37.69
C GLN A 311 -8.36 -28.08 36.90
N GLU A 312 -8.71 -27.45 35.79
CA GLU A 312 -9.80 -27.89 34.90
C GLU A 312 -9.51 -29.28 34.32
N GLN A 313 -8.27 -29.58 33.92
CA GLN A 313 -7.86 -30.93 33.52
C GLN A 313 -7.94 -31.94 34.67
N LEU A 314 -7.54 -31.55 35.89
CA LEU A 314 -7.63 -32.39 37.09
C LEU A 314 -9.08 -32.64 37.50
N GLU A 315 -9.94 -31.62 37.48
CA GLU A 315 -11.38 -31.75 37.72
C GLU A 315 -12.05 -32.61 36.65
N ASN A 316 -11.71 -32.43 35.38
CA ASN A 316 -12.24 -33.29 34.31
C ASN A 316 -11.76 -34.74 34.46
N SER A 317 -10.49 -34.96 34.86
CA SER A 317 -9.96 -36.29 35.17
C SER A 317 -10.65 -36.91 36.40
N GLN A 318 -10.85 -36.14 37.48
CA GLN A 318 -11.60 -36.58 38.66
C GLN A 318 -13.07 -36.86 38.35
N ARG A 319 -13.71 -36.06 37.50
CA ARG A 319 -15.07 -36.31 36.97
C ARG A 319 -15.09 -37.56 36.10
N GLN A 320 -14.08 -37.83 35.28
CA GLN A 320 -13.95 -39.08 34.52
C GLN A 320 -13.77 -40.29 35.45
N CYS A 321 -12.88 -40.22 36.44
CA CYS A 321 -12.72 -41.27 37.45
C CYS A 321 -13.99 -41.47 38.27
N SER A 322 -14.67 -40.39 38.68
CA SER A 322 -15.96 -40.44 39.37
C SER A 322 -17.06 -41.05 38.47
N ASN A 323 -17.06 -40.75 37.18
CA ASN A 323 -17.97 -41.34 36.19
C ASN A 323 -17.66 -42.81 35.89
N LEU A 324 -16.39 -43.24 35.97
CA LEU A 324 -16.00 -44.64 35.87
C LEU A 324 -16.36 -45.41 37.15
N LEU A 325 -16.17 -44.80 38.32
CA LEU A 325 -16.59 -45.36 39.61
C LEU A 325 -18.12 -45.39 39.76
N SER A 326 -18.85 -44.41 39.23
CA SER A 326 -20.32 -44.40 39.23
C SER A 326 -20.90 -45.34 38.18
N LYS A 327 -20.28 -45.47 36.99
CA LYS A 327 -20.58 -46.57 36.06
C LYS A 327 -20.27 -47.93 36.68
N SER A 328 -19.22 -48.06 37.48
CA SER A 328 -18.90 -49.29 38.21
C SER A 328 -19.88 -49.58 39.36
N LYS A 329 -20.43 -48.53 40.00
CA LYS A 329 -21.53 -48.67 40.98
C LYS A 329 -22.88 -48.97 40.33
N ASN A 330 -23.11 -48.46 39.11
CA ASN A 330 -24.30 -48.69 38.32
C ASN A 330 -24.19 -49.93 37.42
N GLN A 331 -23.05 -50.64 37.45
CA GLN A 331 -22.85 -51.97 36.85
C GLN A 331 -23.59 -53.09 37.62
N GLY A 332 -24.73 -52.76 38.25
CA GLY A 332 -25.71 -53.74 38.71
C GLY A 332 -26.29 -54.57 37.57
N ASP A 333 -26.19 -54.08 36.32
CA ASP A 333 -26.47 -54.86 35.13
C ASP A 333 -25.63 -56.14 35.01
N PHE A 334 -24.49 -56.29 35.70
CA PHE A 334 -23.81 -57.60 35.73
C PHE A 334 -24.66 -58.68 36.42
N GLU A 335 -25.53 -58.37 37.37
CA GLU A 335 -26.48 -59.37 37.89
C GLU A 335 -27.66 -59.60 36.94
N GLN A 336 -28.11 -58.56 36.21
CA GLN A 336 -29.22 -58.63 35.27
C GLN A 336 -28.83 -59.35 33.96
N GLU A 337 -27.64 -59.10 33.44
CA GLU A 337 -27.01 -59.83 32.33
C GLU A 337 -26.67 -61.27 32.74
N ARG A 338 -26.14 -61.49 33.96
CA ARG A 338 -25.96 -62.86 34.50
C ARG A 338 -27.29 -63.59 34.68
N LEU A 339 -28.39 -62.88 34.97
CA LEU A 339 -29.75 -63.44 34.98
C LEU A 339 -30.25 -63.77 33.58
N GLN A 340 -30.06 -62.89 32.58
CA GLN A 340 -30.38 -63.21 31.18
C GLN A 340 -29.57 -64.42 30.67
N MET A 341 -28.26 -64.44 30.93
CA MET A 341 -27.37 -65.53 30.53
C MET A 341 -27.75 -66.84 31.24
N ARG A 342 -28.07 -66.82 32.54
CA ARG A 342 -28.62 -68.00 33.25
C ARG A 342 -29.97 -68.44 32.69
N SER A 343 -30.87 -67.52 32.36
CA SER A 343 -32.15 -67.84 31.72
C SER A 343 -31.97 -68.48 30.35
N ARG A 344 -30.99 -68.01 29.56
CA ARG A 344 -30.64 -68.58 28.25
C ARG A 344 -29.95 -69.94 28.36
N ILE A 345 -29.07 -70.12 29.34
CA ILE A 345 -28.50 -71.44 29.69
C ILE A 345 -29.63 -72.41 30.06
N GLN A 346 -30.54 -72.04 30.96
CA GLN A 346 -31.69 -72.90 31.30
C GLN A 346 -32.63 -73.17 30.13
N ALA A 347 -32.77 -72.26 29.18
CA ALA A 347 -33.55 -72.53 27.96
C ALA A 347 -32.88 -73.64 27.12
N LEU A 348 -31.56 -73.54 26.91
CA LEU A 348 -30.77 -74.54 26.19
C LEU A 348 -30.69 -75.88 26.95
N GLU A 349 -30.59 -75.87 28.29
CA GLU A 349 -30.65 -77.08 29.13
C GLU A 349 -31.99 -77.80 28.99
N ARG A 350 -33.11 -77.06 28.97
CA ARG A 350 -34.44 -77.64 28.72
C ARG A 350 -34.54 -78.22 27.31
N GLU A 351 -34.10 -77.48 26.29
CA GLU A 351 -34.10 -77.93 24.90
C GLU A 351 -33.22 -79.19 24.71
N GLN A 352 -32.03 -79.22 25.31
CA GLN A 352 -31.15 -80.39 25.34
C GLN A 352 -31.81 -81.58 26.05
N SER A 353 -32.47 -81.36 27.20
CA SER A 353 -33.16 -82.43 27.94
C SER A 353 -34.36 -83.00 27.17
N GLY A 354 -35.15 -82.15 26.51
CA GLY A 354 -36.27 -82.58 25.66
C GLY A 354 -35.80 -83.32 24.40
N MET A 355 -34.67 -82.91 23.83
CA MET A 355 -34.02 -83.62 22.72
C MET A 355 -33.44 -84.97 23.16
N GLN A 356 -32.80 -85.04 24.33
CA GLN A 356 -32.37 -86.31 24.95
C GLN A 356 -33.55 -87.23 25.27
N GLN A 357 -34.66 -86.70 25.78
CA GLN A 357 -35.87 -87.46 26.04
C GLN A 357 -36.51 -87.98 24.75
N THR A 358 -36.55 -87.15 23.69
CA THR A 358 -37.01 -87.57 22.36
C THR A 358 -36.13 -88.68 21.78
N ILE A 359 -34.80 -88.59 21.95
CA ILE A 359 -33.87 -89.66 21.58
C ILE A 359 -34.16 -90.93 22.39
N HIS A 360 -34.34 -90.83 23.71
CA HIS A 360 -34.65 -91.99 24.56
C HIS A 360 -35.99 -92.65 24.22
N ASP A 361 -37.04 -91.88 23.97
CA ASP A 361 -38.35 -92.40 23.54
C ASP A 361 -38.27 -93.09 22.17
N LEU A 362 -37.42 -92.60 21.26
CA LEU A 362 -37.13 -93.25 19.97
C LEU A 362 -36.27 -94.51 20.14
N THR A 363 -35.28 -94.51 21.03
CA THR A 363 -34.48 -95.68 21.38
C THR A 363 -35.34 -96.77 22.00
N CYS A 364 -36.15 -96.47 23.03
CA CYS A 364 -37.02 -97.46 23.65
C CYS A 364 -38.17 -97.92 22.73
N ARG A 365 -38.58 -97.10 21.75
CA ARG A 365 -39.44 -97.57 20.65
C ARG A 365 -38.71 -98.56 19.74
N LEU A 366 -37.48 -98.28 19.34
CA LEU A 366 -36.65 -99.20 18.54
C LEU A 366 -36.41 -100.50 19.29
N GLU A 367 -35.96 -100.44 20.54
CA GLU A 367 -35.78 -101.60 21.44
C GLU A 367 -37.07 -102.42 21.57
N LYS A 368 -38.22 -101.77 21.78
CA LYS A 368 -39.51 -102.47 21.85
C LYS A 368 -39.90 -103.13 20.53
N THR A 369 -39.66 -102.48 19.38
CA THR A 369 -39.87 -103.13 18.07
C THR A 369 -38.87 -104.26 17.81
N ASN A 370 -37.63 -104.17 18.30
CA ASN A 370 -36.63 -105.23 18.17
C ASN A 370 -37.00 -106.42 19.05
N ALA A 371 -37.44 -106.20 20.28
CA ALA A 371 -37.95 -107.24 21.18
C ALA A 371 -39.27 -107.87 20.68
N GLU A 372 -40.14 -107.10 20.01
CA GLU A 372 -41.33 -107.66 19.34
C GLU A 372 -40.96 -108.51 18.12
N LEU A 373 -39.90 -108.15 17.38
CA LEU A 373 -39.33 -108.98 16.32
C LEU A 373 -38.66 -110.25 16.88
N GLU A 374 -37.78 -110.13 17.86
CA GLU A 374 -37.11 -111.26 18.55
C GLU A 374 -38.12 -112.22 19.21
N LEU A 375 -39.24 -111.71 19.72
CA LEU A 375 -40.32 -112.55 20.25
C LEU A 375 -41.10 -113.26 19.14
N MET A 376 -41.34 -112.62 18.00
CA MET A 376 -41.93 -113.29 16.83
C MET A 376 -40.99 -114.37 16.26
N ASP A 377 -39.69 -114.11 16.23
CA ASP A 377 -38.64 -115.08 15.85
C ASP A 377 -38.60 -116.26 16.83
N SER A 378 -38.62 -115.97 18.14
CA SER A 378 -38.65 -116.99 19.20
C SER A 378 -39.92 -117.84 19.21
N MET A 379 -41.08 -117.26 18.88
CA MET A 379 -42.34 -118.01 18.76
C MET A 379 -42.41 -118.88 17.49
N MET A 380 -41.62 -118.57 16.46
CA MET A 380 -41.50 -119.40 15.26
C MET A 380 -40.65 -120.67 15.47
N GLN A 381 -39.85 -120.74 16.54
CA GLN A 381 -38.94 -121.85 16.84
C GLN A 381 -39.41 -122.73 18.03
N GLY A 382 -40.72 -122.96 18.13
CA GLY A 382 -41.38 -123.61 19.27
C GLY A 382 -41.67 -125.12 19.18
N GLN A 383 -40.77 -125.97 18.70
CA GLN A 383 -40.83 -127.46 18.82
C GLN A 383 -39.41 -128.06 18.89
N PRO A 384 -39.21 -129.25 19.47
CA PRO A 384 -37.89 -129.81 19.73
C PRO A 384 -37.37 -130.70 18.59
N GLU A 385 -36.04 -130.71 18.39
CA GLU A 385 -35.23 -131.94 18.42
C GLU A 385 -33.73 -131.61 18.41
N ASP A 386 -32.96 -132.43 19.13
CA ASP A 386 -31.65 -133.00 18.78
C ASP A 386 -30.46 -132.20 18.18
N VAL A 387 -29.27 -132.76 18.49
CA VAL A 387 -28.17 -133.08 17.56
C VAL A 387 -28.05 -132.23 16.28
N GLN A 388 -27.06 -131.31 16.32
CA GLN A 388 -26.02 -131.14 15.27
C GLN A 388 -26.45 -130.65 13.86
N GLU A 389 -25.79 -129.56 13.41
CA GLU A 389 -25.77 -129.01 12.04
C GLU A 389 -26.92 -128.06 11.64
N VAL A 390 -26.65 -127.28 10.56
CA VAL A 390 -27.57 -126.40 9.79
C VAL A 390 -27.90 -124.98 10.33
N GLU A 391 -27.36 -124.01 9.58
CA GLU A 391 -27.80 -122.63 9.23
C GLU A 391 -28.00 -121.45 10.22
N GLU A 392 -27.25 -120.39 9.89
CA GLU A 392 -27.58 -118.95 9.84
C GLU A 392 -28.38 -118.25 10.97
N SER A 393 -27.66 -117.38 11.70
CA SER A 393 -28.18 -116.06 12.10
C SER A 393 -27.86 -115.01 11.01
N THR A 394 -28.61 -115.01 9.91
CA THR A 394 -28.58 -113.92 8.91
C THR A 394 -29.64 -112.86 9.19
N GLY A 395 -29.42 -111.58 8.86
CA GLY A 395 -28.21 -110.99 8.29
C GLY A 395 -28.41 -109.50 7.94
N GLY A 396 -27.56 -108.97 7.05
CA GLY A 396 -27.59 -107.55 6.65
C GLY A 396 -26.42 -106.76 7.23
N LYS A 397 -25.16 -107.04 6.86
CA LYS A 397 -24.57 -106.69 5.54
C LYS A 397 -25.00 -105.30 5.06
N ARG A 398 -24.07 -104.32 5.03
CA ARG A 398 -23.37 -103.98 3.76
C ARG A 398 -22.23 -102.94 3.89
N LEU A 399 -21.12 -103.32 3.27
CA LEU A 399 -20.23 -102.55 2.40
C LEU A 399 -19.51 -101.29 2.92
N GLN A 400 -18.20 -101.51 3.08
CA GLN A 400 -17.11 -100.59 2.77
C GLN A 400 -17.33 -99.78 1.48
N ASN A 401 -17.08 -98.47 1.56
CA ASN A 401 -16.44 -97.57 0.58
C ASN A 401 -16.70 -96.12 1.04
N ALA A 402 -15.93 -95.07 0.75
CA ALA A 402 -14.56 -94.79 0.31
C ALA A 402 -14.63 -93.41 -0.38
N ASP A 403 -13.94 -92.39 0.12
CA ASP A 403 -13.60 -91.17 -0.66
C ASP A 403 -12.43 -90.41 -0.03
N ALA A 404 -11.52 -89.87 -0.85
CA ALA A 404 -10.36 -89.06 -0.45
C ALA A 404 -9.74 -88.32 -1.66
N THR A 405 -10.45 -87.30 -2.18
CA THR A 405 -10.18 -86.66 -3.50
C THR A 405 -10.58 -85.18 -3.44
N THR A 406 -9.86 -84.11 -3.86
CA THR A 406 -8.53 -83.83 -4.49
C THR A 406 -8.07 -82.40 -4.00
N GLY A 407 -7.05 -81.66 -4.47
CA GLY A 407 -6.02 -81.74 -5.53
C GLY A 407 -5.48 -80.33 -5.94
N TYR A 408 -4.39 -80.26 -6.72
CA TYR A 408 -3.77 -79.06 -7.37
C TYR A 408 -3.17 -77.96 -6.42
N THR A 409 -1.86 -77.61 -6.36
CA THR A 409 -0.80 -77.14 -7.32
C THR A 409 -0.89 -75.63 -7.67
N PHE A 410 0.19 -74.83 -7.89
CA PHE A 410 1.66 -75.05 -7.75
C PHE A 410 2.50 -73.72 -7.76
N ALA A 411 3.31 -73.52 -6.71
CA ALA A 411 4.71 -73.03 -6.65
C ALA A 411 5.20 -71.60 -7.09
N GLN A 412 6.46 -71.35 -6.67
CA GLN A 412 7.49 -70.38 -7.16
C GLN A 412 7.55 -68.95 -6.56
N ARG A 413 8.72 -68.34 -6.25
CA ARG A 413 10.06 -68.91 -5.87
C ARG A 413 11.01 -67.84 -5.27
N ASN A 414 11.90 -68.27 -4.37
CA ASN A 414 13.30 -67.80 -4.11
C ASN A 414 13.70 -66.30 -4.21
N LEU A 415 14.02 -65.69 -3.05
CA LEU A 415 15.38 -65.32 -2.55
C LEU A 415 15.20 -64.62 -1.18
N ILE A 416 15.70 -65.04 -0.01
CA ILE A 416 16.92 -65.75 0.44
C ILE A 416 18.19 -64.87 0.37
N GLY A 417 18.67 -64.46 1.55
CA GLY A 417 19.97 -63.85 1.80
C GLY A 417 19.90 -62.58 2.68
N SER A 418 20.47 -62.49 3.88
CA SER A 418 21.08 -63.54 4.72
C SER A 418 20.91 -63.21 6.21
N THR A 419 20.62 -64.23 7.01
CA THR A 419 20.80 -64.27 8.48
C THR A 419 22.22 -64.81 8.80
N PRO A 420 22.64 -65.06 10.07
CA PRO A 420 22.08 -64.71 11.39
C PRO A 420 23.12 -64.11 12.38
N ASN A 421 22.68 -63.87 13.63
CA ASN A 421 23.44 -64.06 14.89
C ASN A 421 24.64 -63.13 15.23
N ASN A 422 25.08 -63.00 16.50
CA ASN A 422 24.46 -63.15 17.84
C ASN A 422 25.60 -62.91 18.87
N HIS A 423 25.43 -62.09 19.93
CA HIS A 423 25.84 -62.48 21.30
C HIS A 423 25.44 -61.49 22.42
N ALA A 424 25.13 -62.08 23.58
CA ALA A 424 25.40 -61.63 24.95
C ALA A 424 25.14 -60.17 25.39
N ARG A 425 24.05 -60.04 26.16
CA ARG A 425 23.90 -59.26 27.42
C ARG A 425 25.19 -58.66 28.02
N ILE A 426 25.17 -57.36 28.36
CA ILE A 426 25.26 -56.79 29.74
C ILE A 426 25.31 -55.25 29.68
N ALA A 427 24.51 -54.59 30.55
CA ALA A 427 24.53 -53.15 30.90
C ALA A 427 24.31 -52.08 29.79
N GLY A 428 23.90 -50.87 30.20
CA GLY A 428 23.88 -49.64 29.37
C GLY A 428 22.57 -49.32 28.66
N GLY A 429 21.73 -48.45 29.23
CA GLY A 429 20.42 -48.04 28.70
C GLY A 429 20.46 -46.96 27.60
N GLU A 430 21.35 -47.06 26.62
CA GLU A 430 21.57 -46.00 25.61
C GLU A 430 21.31 -46.42 24.14
N SER A 431 21.26 -47.72 23.84
CA SER A 431 21.12 -48.23 22.47
C SER A 431 19.74 -47.99 21.87
N ASP A 432 18.66 -48.23 22.62
CA ASP A 432 17.28 -47.98 22.16
C ASP A 432 17.07 -46.51 21.77
N ASN A 433 17.64 -45.58 22.53
CA ASN A 433 17.58 -44.15 22.21
C ASN A 433 18.24 -43.82 20.85
N ARG A 434 19.25 -44.59 20.41
CA ARG A 434 19.83 -44.45 19.06
C ARG A 434 18.89 -45.02 17.98
N VAL A 435 18.25 -46.16 18.22
CA VAL A 435 17.29 -46.76 17.27
C VAL A 435 16.04 -45.89 17.14
N VAL A 436 15.53 -45.34 18.24
CA VAL A 436 14.38 -44.40 18.24
C VAL A 436 14.72 -43.09 17.55
N ARG A 437 15.92 -42.51 17.77
CA ARG A 437 16.38 -41.32 17.02
C ARG A 437 16.44 -41.59 15.52
N LEU A 438 17.14 -42.64 15.08
CA LEU A 438 17.21 -43.03 13.66
C LEU A 438 15.82 -43.31 13.05
N LYS A 439 14.90 -43.91 13.81
CA LYS A 439 13.51 -44.15 13.38
C LYS A 439 12.72 -42.85 13.23
N ASN A 440 12.96 -41.85 14.06
CA ASN A 440 12.30 -40.54 13.99
C ASN A 440 12.92 -39.67 12.89
N GLU A 441 14.25 -39.64 12.75
CA GLU A 441 14.97 -39.03 11.64
C GLU A 441 14.50 -39.61 10.29
N LEU A 442 14.34 -40.95 10.20
CA LEU A 442 13.79 -41.59 9.01
C LEU A 442 12.33 -41.16 8.72
N ARG A 443 11.48 -41.01 9.75
CA ARG A 443 10.11 -40.46 9.54
C ARG A 443 10.15 -39.02 9.05
N VAL A 444 11.00 -38.16 9.61
CA VAL A 444 11.15 -36.77 9.19
C VAL A 444 11.67 -36.69 7.75
N CYS A 445 12.65 -37.53 7.38
CA CYS A 445 13.11 -37.64 5.99
C CYS A 445 12.03 -38.18 5.03
N ILE A 446 11.16 -39.09 5.48
CA ILE A 446 10.01 -39.58 4.69
C ILE A 446 8.93 -38.50 4.54
N MET A 447 8.66 -37.71 5.58
CA MET A 447 7.73 -36.56 5.50
C MET A 447 8.27 -35.48 4.56
N GLY A 448 9.53 -35.05 4.72
CA GLY A 448 10.17 -34.12 3.80
C GLY A 448 10.32 -34.65 2.37
N GLN A 449 10.36 -35.98 2.17
CA GLN A 449 10.23 -36.62 0.85
C GLN A 449 8.81 -36.55 0.29
N LYS A 450 7.78 -36.71 1.13
CA LYS A 450 6.37 -36.60 0.75
C LYS A 450 6.01 -35.15 0.40
N GLU A 451 6.36 -34.21 1.26
CA GLU A 451 6.18 -32.76 1.04
C GLU A 451 6.85 -32.30 -0.26
N LYS A 452 8.06 -32.80 -0.57
CA LYS A 452 8.72 -32.52 -1.85
C LYS A 452 8.02 -33.13 -3.06
N ARG A 453 7.39 -34.31 -2.94
CA ARG A 453 6.58 -34.90 -4.03
C ARG A 453 5.27 -34.13 -4.22
N GLU A 454 4.64 -33.71 -3.14
CA GLU A 454 3.43 -32.88 -3.18
C GLU A 454 3.72 -31.49 -3.78
N MET A 455 4.87 -30.90 -3.45
CA MET A 455 5.36 -29.68 -4.11
C MET A 455 5.70 -29.89 -5.60
N ILE A 456 6.30 -31.03 -5.97
CA ILE A 456 6.54 -31.38 -7.38
C ILE A 456 5.20 -31.49 -8.13
N HIS A 457 4.22 -32.24 -7.60
CA HIS A 457 2.89 -32.36 -8.22
C HIS A 457 2.14 -31.02 -8.31
N GLN A 458 2.31 -30.13 -7.32
CA GLN A 458 1.76 -28.78 -7.39
C GLN A 458 2.44 -27.94 -8.49
N LEU A 459 3.75 -28.07 -8.69
CA LEU A 459 4.48 -27.41 -9.77
C LEU A 459 4.15 -28.00 -11.15
N GLU A 460 3.96 -29.32 -11.25
CA GLU A 460 3.48 -30.01 -12.46
C GLU A 460 2.07 -29.54 -12.85
N ALA A 461 1.16 -29.43 -11.88
CA ALA A 461 -0.19 -28.90 -12.10
C ALA A 461 -0.17 -27.41 -12.52
N ASN A 462 0.69 -26.59 -11.88
CA ASN A 462 0.86 -25.18 -12.25
C ASN A 462 1.47 -25.01 -13.66
N LEU A 463 2.40 -25.88 -14.06
CA LEU A 463 2.93 -25.94 -15.43
C LEU A 463 1.84 -26.31 -16.44
N GLN A 464 1.09 -27.38 -16.19
CA GLN A 464 -0.02 -27.78 -17.06
C GLN A 464 -1.07 -26.67 -17.21
N ALA A 465 -1.40 -25.95 -16.13
CA ALA A 465 -2.29 -24.80 -16.20
C ALA A 465 -1.72 -23.67 -17.07
N LYS A 466 -0.41 -23.38 -16.98
CA LYS A 466 0.26 -22.38 -17.83
C LYS A 466 0.40 -22.81 -19.29
N ASP A 467 0.57 -24.09 -19.57
CA ASP A 467 0.51 -24.62 -20.94
C ASP A 467 -0.90 -24.47 -21.55
N HIS A 468 -1.96 -24.68 -20.77
CA HIS A 468 -3.34 -24.45 -21.22
C HIS A 468 -3.62 -22.95 -21.45
N GLU A 469 -3.10 -22.06 -20.60
CA GLU A 469 -3.17 -20.61 -20.75
C GLU A 469 -2.44 -20.14 -22.03
N LEU A 470 -1.23 -20.66 -22.30
CA LEU A 470 -0.49 -20.40 -23.54
C LEU A 470 -1.24 -20.92 -24.78
N GLU A 471 -1.81 -22.12 -24.72
CA GLU A 471 -2.61 -22.67 -25.82
C GLU A 471 -3.94 -21.93 -26.02
N GLN A 472 -4.50 -21.28 -24.99
CA GLN A 472 -5.63 -20.37 -25.14
C GLN A 472 -5.19 -19.07 -25.81
N LEU A 473 -4.13 -18.42 -25.31
CA LEU A 473 -3.60 -17.17 -25.88
C LEU A 473 -3.23 -17.32 -27.37
N LYS A 474 -2.69 -18.47 -27.80
CA LYS A 474 -2.44 -18.76 -29.23
C LYS A 474 -3.71 -18.82 -30.07
N ARG A 475 -4.84 -19.31 -29.52
CA ARG A 475 -6.13 -19.33 -30.22
C ARG A 475 -6.71 -17.93 -30.32
N ASP A 476 -6.57 -17.13 -29.28
CA ASP A 476 -7.07 -15.75 -29.24
C ASP A 476 -6.22 -14.82 -30.14
N GLU A 477 -4.90 -15.03 -30.20
CA GLU A 477 -3.99 -14.41 -31.18
C GLU A 477 -4.36 -14.83 -32.61
N SER A 478 -4.61 -16.11 -32.86
CA SER A 478 -5.05 -16.62 -34.18
C SER A 478 -6.40 -16.04 -34.60
N LYS A 479 -7.36 -15.93 -33.67
CA LYS A 479 -8.69 -15.34 -33.92
C LYS A 479 -8.59 -13.85 -34.25
N THR A 480 -7.82 -13.09 -33.48
CA THR A 480 -7.60 -11.65 -33.73
C THR A 480 -6.78 -11.40 -35.01
N LEU A 481 -5.88 -12.31 -35.40
CA LEU A 481 -5.23 -12.30 -36.72
C LEU A 481 -6.21 -12.49 -37.88
N VAL A 482 -7.20 -13.39 -37.74
CA VAL A 482 -8.26 -13.59 -38.73
C VAL A 482 -9.16 -12.36 -38.82
N GLU A 483 -9.61 -11.82 -37.68
CA GLU A 483 -10.45 -10.60 -37.62
C GLU A 483 -9.72 -9.39 -38.21
N MET A 484 -8.44 -9.17 -37.89
CA MET A 484 -7.61 -8.13 -38.51
C MET A 484 -7.53 -8.28 -40.03
N ASN A 485 -7.42 -9.51 -40.55
CA ASN A 485 -7.38 -9.73 -41.99
C ASN A 485 -8.74 -9.49 -42.66
N GLN A 486 -9.86 -9.87 -42.01
CA GLN A 486 -11.21 -9.49 -42.45
C GLN A 486 -11.37 -7.97 -42.51
N TYR A 487 -10.95 -7.23 -41.47
CA TYR A 487 -11.00 -5.76 -41.48
C TYR A 487 -10.13 -5.12 -42.57
N LYS A 488 -9.00 -5.75 -42.96
CA LYS A 488 -8.19 -5.29 -44.11
C LYS A 488 -8.91 -5.51 -45.44
N GLU A 489 -9.60 -6.65 -45.61
CA GLU A 489 -10.41 -6.93 -46.80
C GLU A 489 -11.65 -6.01 -46.88
N GLU A 490 -12.30 -5.73 -45.74
CA GLU A 490 -13.38 -4.75 -45.61
C GLU A 490 -12.89 -3.34 -45.99
N ALA A 491 -11.76 -2.89 -45.43
CA ALA A 491 -11.16 -1.59 -45.74
C ALA A 491 -10.75 -1.47 -47.22
N PHE A 492 -10.20 -2.53 -47.83
CA PHE A 492 -9.84 -2.53 -49.25
C PHE A 492 -11.09 -2.48 -50.15
N ARG A 493 -12.16 -3.22 -49.79
CA ARG A 493 -13.48 -3.17 -50.45
C ARG A 493 -14.13 -1.78 -50.34
N LEU A 494 -14.08 -1.15 -49.17
CA LEU A 494 -14.58 0.21 -48.94
C LEU A 494 -13.77 1.26 -49.71
N ALA A 495 -12.44 1.19 -49.68
CA ALA A 495 -11.57 2.08 -50.45
C ALA A 495 -11.80 1.95 -51.96
N SER A 496 -11.99 0.73 -52.47
CA SER A 496 -12.37 0.48 -53.86
C SER A 496 -13.73 1.12 -54.20
N LYS A 497 -14.74 0.98 -53.33
CA LYS A 497 -16.05 1.61 -53.50
C LYS A 497 -15.99 3.14 -53.49
N CYS A 498 -15.21 3.74 -52.57
CA CYS A 498 -15.00 5.19 -52.54
C CYS A 498 -14.38 5.68 -53.85
N ARG A 499 -13.36 4.96 -54.35
CA ARG A 499 -12.67 5.31 -55.61
C ARG A 499 -13.57 5.23 -56.85
N ILE A 500 -14.58 4.35 -56.85
CA ILE A 500 -15.60 4.30 -57.90
C ILE A 500 -16.52 5.52 -57.81
N LEU A 501 -17.00 5.86 -56.60
CA LEU A 501 -17.86 7.03 -56.36
C LEU A 501 -17.13 8.36 -56.67
N GLU A 502 -15.83 8.46 -56.37
CA GLU A 502 -14.97 9.57 -56.79
C GLU A 502 -14.92 9.71 -58.32
N GLN A 503 -14.74 8.59 -59.04
CA GLN A 503 -14.77 8.57 -60.52
C GLN A 503 -16.18 8.79 -61.12
N GLU A 504 -17.25 8.71 -60.34
CA GLU A 504 -18.61 9.07 -60.78
C GLU A 504 -18.88 10.56 -60.54
N LEU A 505 -18.45 11.10 -59.40
CA LEU A 505 -18.45 12.55 -59.13
C LEU A 505 -17.57 13.34 -60.12
N GLU A 506 -16.39 12.83 -60.47
CA GLU A 506 -15.49 13.46 -61.45
C GLU A 506 -16.10 13.50 -62.87
N LYS A 507 -16.98 12.56 -63.22
CA LYS A 507 -17.74 12.60 -64.49
C LYS A 507 -18.87 13.62 -64.43
N LEU A 508 -19.69 13.57 -63.38
CA LEU A 508 -20.83 14.48 -63.21
C LEU A 508 -20.41 15.96 -63.14
N THR A 509 -19.28 16.25 -62.50
CA THR A 509 -18.75 17.63 -62.39
C THR A 509 -18.18 18.19 -63.71
N VAL A 510 -17.96 17.36 -64.73
CA VAL A 510 -17.49 17.80 -66.06
C VAL A 510 -18.66 18.16 -66.99
N GLU A 511 -19.81 17.50 -66.88
CA GLU A 511 -20.96 17.74 -67.78
C GLU A 511 -21.69 19.08 -67.47
N ASP A 512 -21.81 19.43 -66.19
CA ASP A 512 -22.60 20.59 -65.71
C ASP A 512 -21.99 21.96 -66.11
N ALA A 513 -20.72 21.97 -66.54
CA ALA A 513 -20.03 23.17 -67.04
C ALA A 513 -20.49 23.63 -68.45
N SER A 514 -21.32 22.84 -69.15
CA SER A 514 -21.57 22.99 -70.59
C SER A 514 -22.85 23.78 -70.97
N SER A 515 -23.88 23.80 -70.12
CA SER A 515 -25.27 23.95 -70.59
C SER A 515 -26.05 25.16 -70.01
N LYS A 516 -25.55 26.38 -70.22
CA LYS A 516 -26.31 27.63 -69.93
C LYS A 516 -26.23 28.68 -71.06
N LYS A 517 -27.10 28.57 -72.07
CA LYS A 517 -27.47 29.68 -72.97
C LYS A 517 -28.76 29.42 -73.74
N ASN A 518 -29.48 30.50 -74.05
CA ASN A 518 -30.72 30.59 -74.87
C ASN A 518 -31.99 30.01 -74.19
N ALA A 519 -33.20 30.53 -74.41
CA ALA A 519 -33.63 31.86 -74.88
C ALA A 519 -35.13 32.09 -74.55
N GLU A 520 -35.58 33.35 -74.59
CA GLU A 520 -37.00 33.76 -74.45
C GLU A 520 -37.86 33.38 -75.67
N ARG A 521 -39.20 33.65 -75.59
CA ARG A 521 -40.27 33.64 -76.65
C ARG A 521 -41.27 32.45 -76.54
N SER A 522 -42.57 32.54 -76.91
CA SER A 522 -43.38 33.67 -77.43
C SER A 522 -44.91 33.39 -77.57
N ILE A 523 -45.76 34.28 -77.03
CA ILE A 523 -46.96 34.91 -77.67
C ILE A 523 -48.23 34.06 -78.05
N THR A 524 -49.26 34.16 -77.19
CA THR A 524 -50.71 34.40 -77.46
C THR A 524 -51.66 33.44 -78.23
N THR A 525 -52.96 33.72 -78.06
CA THR A 525 -54.17 33.22 -78.78
C THR A 525 -54.68 31.82 -78.40
N GLY A 526 -55.99 31.52 -78.46
CA GLY A 526 -57.12 32.35 -78.92
C GLY A 526 -58.50 31.90 -78.40
N SER A 527 -59.55 32.64 -78.78
CA SER A 527 -60.94 32.51 -78.29
C SER A 527 -61.81 31.55 -79.10
N GLY A 528 -62.77 30.85 -78.47
CA GLY A 528 -63.84 30.16 -79.21
C GLY A 528 -64.93 29.47 -78.38
N GLY A 529 -66.18 29.83 -78.67
CA GLY A 529 -67.41 29.06 -78.40
C GLY A 529 -68.49 29.50 -79.40
N PRO A 530 -69.77 29.04 -79.35
CA PRO A 530 -70.37 28.08 -78.41
C PRO A 530 -71.28 27.03 -79.14
N THR A 531 -72.35 26.57 -78.48
CA THR A 531 -73.61 25.95 -79.01
C THR A 531 -73.76 24.44 -79.33
N ARG A 532 -74.31 23.69 -78.34
CA ARG A 532 -75.73 23.21 -78.31
C ARG A 532 -76.22 22.13 -79.34
N ARG A 533 -76.32 20.84 -78.93
CA ARG A 533 -77.60 20.04 -78.82
C ARG A 533 -77.45 18.51 -78.60
N ARG A 534 -78.41 17.95 -77.82
CA ARG A 534 -79.01 16.60 -77.84
C ARG A 534 -78.18 15.31 -77.57
N SER A 535 -78.43 14.75 -76.38
CA SER A 535 -79.04 13.40 -76.15
C SER A 535 -78.48 12.15 -76.83
N GLY A 536 -77.91 11.23 -76.03
CA GLY A 536 -77.86 9.79 -76.30
C GLY A 536 -76.58 9.09 -75.84
N GLY A 537 -76.69 8.03 -75.03
CA GLY A 537 -75.57 7.20 -74.55
C GLY A 537 -75.38 7.25 -73.03
N SER A 538 -75.61 6.14 -72.34
CA SER A 538 -75.46 6.05 -70.88
C SER A 538 -74.04 5.64 -70.46
N ASP A 539 -73.35 4.87 -71.30
CA ASP A 539 -72.13 4.15 -70.94
C ASP A 539 -70.90 5.06 -70.91
N LEU A 540 -70.74 5.94 -71.91
CA LEU A 540 -69.67 6.95 -71.99
C LEU A 540 -69.56 7.85 -70.76
N ARG A 541 -70.65 8.04 -70.00
CA ARG A 541 -70.63 8.85 -68.77
C ARG A 541 -70.10 8.07 -67.57
N GLN A 542 -70.25 6.75 -67.55
CA GLN A 542 -69.66 5.88 -66.54
C GLN A 542 -68.20 5.57 -66.88
N GLU A 543 -67.88 5.46 -68.17
CA GLU A 543 -66.51 5.32 -68.67
C GLU A 543 -65.67 6.57 -68.32
N ALA A 544 -66.14 7.78 -68.64
CA ALA A 544 -65.46 9.02 -68.25
C ALA A 544 -65.33 9.21 -66.72
N LEU A 545 -66.32 8.79 -65.92
CA LEU A 545 -66.23 8.82 -64.45
C LEU A 545 -65.24 7.78 -63.90
N LEU A 546 -64.97 6.70 -64.63
CA LEU A 546 -63.92 5.74 -64.28
C LEU A 546 -62.55 6.24 -64.73
N GLU A 547 -62.44 6.93 -65.88
CA GLU A 547 -61.21 7.61 -66.31
C GLU A 547 -60.81 8.72 -65.33
N ASP A 548 -61.74 9.61 -64.96
CA ASP A 548 -61.52 10.65 -63.93
C ASP A 548 -61.07 10.03 -62.59
N LYS A 549 -61.67 8.90 -62.19
CA LYS A 549 -61.32 8.20 -60.95
C LYS A 549 -59.98 7.46 -61.03
N ILE A 550 -59.62 6.90 -62.19
CA ILE A 550 -58.31 6.31 -62.44
C ILE A 550 -57.23 7.39 -62.43
N PHE A 551 -57.49 8.55 -63.06
CA PHE A 551 -56.57 9.69 -63.05
C PHE A 551 -56.38 10.25 -61.64
N ALA A 552 -57.46 10.42 -60.88
CA ALA A 552 -57.38 10.82 -59.47
C ALA A 552 -56.60 9.80 -58.62
N LEU A 553 -56.84 8.50 -58.80
CA LEU A 553 -56.09 7.44 -58.11
C LEU A 553 -54.60 7.44 -58.49
N GLN A 554 -54.27 7.61 -59.77
CA GLN A 554 -52.89 7.75 -60.24
C GLN A 554 -52.21 8.98 -59.64
N GLN A 555 -52.92 10.12 -59.55
CA GLN A 555 -52.41 11.34 -58.93
C GLN A 555 -52.19 11.17 -57.42
N THR A 556 -53.09 10.48 -56.70
CA THR A 556 -52.86 10.15 -55.28
C THR A 556 -51.74 9.12 -55.08
N ASN A 557 -51.54 8.18 -56.02
CA ASN A 557 -50.46 7.22 -55.93
C ASN A 557 -49.11 7.88 -56.17
N LEU A 558 -49.01 8.79 -57.14
CA LEU A 558 -47.82 9.63 -57.34
C LEU A 558 -47.49 10.47 -56.11
N ALA A 559 -48.51 11.10 -55.49
CA ALA A 559 -48.31 11.86 -54.25
C ALA A 559 -47.88 10.96 -53.07
N ALA A 560 -48.36 9.72 -53.00
CA ALA A 560 -47.92 8.73 -52.02
C ALA A 560 -46.48 8.25 -52.30
N ASP A 561 -46.11 7.99 -53.55
CA ASP A 561 -44.75 7.62 -53.96
C ASP A 561 -43.75 8.75 -53.67
N GLU A 562 -44.14 10.03 -53.87
CA GLU A 562 -43.34 11.20 -53.48
C GLU A 562 -43.19 11.29 -51.96
N GLN A 563 -44.25 11.07 -51.18
CA GLN A 563 -44.22 11.09 -49.72
C GLN A 563 -43.38 9.94 -49.14
N ILE A 564 -43.47 8.73 -49.71
CA ILE A 564 -42.63 7.57 -49.33
C ILE A 564 -41.16 7.89 -49.60
N GLN A 565 -40.83 8.45 -50.77
CA GLN A 565 -39.45 8.86 -51.06
C GLN A 565 -38.94 10.01 -50.16
N LEU A 566 -39.81 10.85 -49.61
CA LEU A 566 -39.41 11.84 -48.59
C LEU A 566 -39.10 11.13 -47.26
N LEU A 567 -40.00 10.28 -46.80
CA LEU A 567 -39.83 9.50 -45.57
C LEU A 567 -38.60 8.58 -45.62
N ASP A 568 -38.29 7.96 -46.76
CA ASP A 568 -37.06 7.17 -46.97
C ASP A 568 -35.79 8.01 -46.85
N ARG A 569 -35.81 9.25 -47.37
CA ARG A 569 -34.68 10.19 -47.25
C ARG A 569 -34.50 10.65 -45.80
N GLU A 570 -35.59 10.90 -45.09
CA GLU A 570 -35.57 11.26 -43.66
C GLU A 570 -35.11 10.09 -42.79
N ASN A 571 -35.64 8.89 -42.97
CA ASN A 571 -35.19 7.67 -42.28
C ASN A 571 -33.70 7.41 -42.50
N LYS A 572 -33.21 7.59 -43.74
CA LYS A 572 -31.79 7.44 -44.05
C LYS A 572 -30.92 8.49 -43.34
N GLN A 573 -31.33 9.76 -43.35
CA GLN A 573 -30.62 10.81 -42.61
C GLN A 573 -30.64 10.58 -41.09
N LEU A 574 -31.76 10.11 -40.53
CA LEU A 574 -31.87 9.73 -39.12
C LEU A 574 -30.96 8.54 -38.78
N SER A 575 -30.92 7.51 -39.63
CA SER A 575 -30.06 6.34 -39.47
C SER A 575 -28.57 6.72 -39.51
N GLU A 576 -28.16 7.54 -40.48
CA GLU A 576 -26.80 8.10 -40.57
C GLU A 576 -26.45 8.94 -39.33
N ARG A 577 -27.40 9.73 -38.82
CA ARG A 577 -27.22 10.53 -37.60
C ARG A 577 -27.09 9.67 -36.34
N CYS A 578 -27.91 8.62 -36.19
CA CYS A 578 -27.78 7.65 -35.10
C CYS A 578 -26.43 6.92 -35.14
N ALA A 579 -25.95 6.55 -36.33
CA ALA A 579 -24.62 5.97 -36.50
C ALA A 579 -23.49 6.95 -36.08
N THR A 580 -23.59 8.24 -36.42
CA THR A 580 -22.62 9.24 -35.93
C THR A 580 -22.65 9.39 -34.41
N LEU A 581 -23.83 9.42 -33.79
CA LEU A 581 -23.98 9.52 -32.33
C LEU A 581 -23.45 8.27 -31.59
N GLY A 582 -23.60 7.07 -32.18
CA GLY A 582 -22.99 5.85 -31.63
C GLY A 582 -21.46 5.87 -31.66
N ASN A 583 -20.87 6.41 -32.74
CA ASN A 583 -19.42 6.59 -32.86
C ASN A 583 -18.92 7.67 -31.87
N GLU A 584 -19.65 8.78 -31.70
CA GLU A 584 -19.33 9.81 -30.71
C GLU A 584 -19.42 9.28 -29.28
N ALA A 585 -20.47 8.50 -28.94
CA ALA A 585 -20.61 7.86 -27.64
C ALA A 585 -19.44 6.90 -27.34
N SER A 586 -19.01 6.13 -28.34
CA SER A 586 -17.84 5.23 -28.25
C SER A 586 -16.54 6.02 -28.06
N SER A 587 -16.37 7.14 -28.75
CA SER A 587 -15.24 8.06 -28.56
C SER A 587 -15.21 8.66 -27.15
N VAL A 588 -16.37 9.08 -26.62
CA VAL A 588 -16.53 9.57 -25.25
C VAL A 588 -16.23 8.48 -24.21
N ALA A 589 -16.56 7.21 -24.48
CA ALA A 589 -16.19 6.09 -23.61
C ALA A 589 -14.67 5.87 -23.58
N ALA A 590 -14.00 5.90 -24.74
CA ALA A 590 -12.54 5.81 -24.84
C ALA A 590 -11.84 6.99 -24.12
N LEU A 591 -12.35 8.21 -24.26
CA LEU A 591 -11.84 9.39 -23.55
C LEU A 591 -12.03 9.29 -22.03
N LYS A 592 -13.14 8.74 -21.54
CA LYS A 592 -13.35 8.47 -20.10
C LYS A 592 -12.32 7.47 -19.56
N LEU A 593 -12.04 6.39 -20.30
CA LEU A 593 -11.03 5.40 -19.92
C LEU A 593 -9.62 6.01 -19.88
N GLU A 594 -9.25 6.86 -20.85
CA GLU A 594 -7.97 7.56 -20.82
C GLU A 594 -7.89 8.56 -19.66
N VAL A 595 -8.98 9.28 -19.32
CA VAL A 595 -9.02 10.20 -18.17
C VAL A 595 -8.81 9.45 -16.85
N GLU A 596 -9.46 8.30 -16.63
CA GLU A 596 -9.21 7.48 -15.44
C GLU A 596 -7.78 6.91 -15.40
N LYS A 597 -7.23 6.48 -16.55
CA LYS A 597 -5.82 6.07 -16.68
C LYS A 597 -4.84 7.20 -16.32
N GLN A 598 -5.08 8.42 -16.80
CA GLN A 598 -4.26 9.59 -16.44
C GLN A 598 -4.40 9.97 -14.95
N LYS A 599 -5.58 9.78 -14.35
CA LYS A 599 -5.83 9.97 -12.91
C LYS A 599 -5.09 8.94 -12.05
N PHE A 600 -5.00 7.68 -12.47
CA PHE A 600 -4.11 6.69 -11.83
C PHE A 600 -2.63 7.09 -11.93
N LEU A 601 -2.15 7.44 -13.13
CA LEU A 601 -0.76 7.88 -13.35
C LEU A 601 -0.40 9.13 -12.52
N LEU A 602 -1.31 10.11 -12.41
CA LEU A 602 -1.15 11.28 -11.56
C LEU A 602 -1.08 10.89 -10.07
N THR A 603 -1.90 9.94 -9.63
CA THR A 603 -1.90 9.44 -8.25
C THR A 603 -0.58 8.74 -7.90
N ASP A 604 -0.02 7.95 -8.81
CA ASP A 604 1.27 7.28 -8.58
C ASP A 604 2.45 8.25 -8.67
N ALA A 605 2.40 9.24 -9.57
CA ALA A 605 3.37 10.34 -9.60
C ALA A 605 3.35 11.16 -8.29
N GLN A 606 2.17 11.38 -7.69
CA GLN A 606 2.04 12.02 -6.37
C GLN A 606 2.63 11.16 -5.25
N LYS A 607 2.35 9.85 -5.20
CA LYS A 607 2.96 8.91 -4.24
C LYS A 607 4.49 8.92 -4.34
N GLU A 608 5.05 8.94 -5.56
CA GLU A 608 6.50 9.00 -5.78
C GLU A 608 7.08 10.34 -5.36
N CYS A 609 6.40 11.46 -5.64
CA CYS A 609 6.79 12.78 -5.11
C CYS A 609 6.81 12.78 -3.57
N ASP A 610 5.86 12.15 -2.90
CA ASP A 610 5.81 12.05 -1.43
C ASP A 610 6.80 11.02 -0.86
N ARG A 611 7.25 10.05 -1.67
CA ARG A 611 8.39 9.18 -1.34
C ARG A 611 9.71 9.98 -1.44
N LEU A 612 9.88 10.77 -2.50
CA LEU A 612 11.06 11.62 -2.70
C LEU A 612 11.16 12.75 -1.66
N LYS A 613 10.03 13.35 -1.22
CA LYS A 613 10.01 14.31 -0.11
C LYS A 613 10.50 13.66 1.20
N ARG A 614 10.03 12.45 1.54
CA ARG A 614 10.49 11.71 2.71
C ARG A 614 11.98 11.39 2.63
N LEU A 615 12.45 10.86 1.51
CA LEU A 615 13.87 10.58 1.28
C LEU A 615 14.74 11.87 1.37
N TYR A 616 14.25 13.00 0.89
CA TYR A 616 14.93 14.29 1.03
C TYR A 616 15.00 14.76 2.49
N ILE A 617 13.95 14.58 3.27
CA ILE A 617 13.94 14.87 4.71
C ILE A 617 14.91 13.94 5.46
N GLU A 618 14.90 12.64 5.16
CA GLU A 618 15.82 11.64 5.73
C GLU A 618 17.30 11.98 5.43
N VAL A 619 17.62 12.27 4.16
CA VAL A 619 18.99 12.66 3.74
C VAL A 619 19.41 14.01 4.34
N SER A 620 18.47 14.96 4.49
CA SER A 620 18.76 16.25 5.13
C SER A 620 19.01 16.09 6.64
N GLY A 621 18.19 15.29 7.33
CA GLY A 621 18.38 14.97 8.74
C GLY A 621 19.71 14.24 8.99
N ALA A 622 20.05 13.25 8.18
CA ALA A 622 21.34 12.55 8.25
C ALA A 622 22.54 13.47 7.98
N LYS A 623 22.41 14.43 7.06
CA LYS A 623 23.42 15.47 6.80
C LYS A 623 23.59 16.41 8.01
N GLU A 624 22.49 16.79 8.67
CA GLU A 624 22.53 17.60 9.90
C GLU A 624 23.09 16.82 11.09
N GLU A 625 22.82 15.53 11.18
CA GLU A 625 23.41 14.59 12.16
C GLU A 625 24.92 14.51 12.01
N LEU A 626 25.42 14.17 10.81
CA LEU A 626 26.85 14.16 10.50
C LEU A 626 27.49 15.55 10.69
N GLY A 627 26.74 16.63 10.46
CA GLY A 627 27.16 18.00 10.77
C GLY A 627 27.37 18.23 12.28
N ARG A 628 26.43 17.75 13.12
CA ARG A 628 26.52 17.79 14.59
C ARG A 628 27.66 16.93 15.11
N GLU A 629 27.86 15.72 14.56
CA GLU A 629 28.97 14.84 14.91
C GLU A 629 30.33 15.47 14.56
N LEU A 630 30.50 15.99 13.34
CA LEU A 630 31.73 16.66 12.93
C LEU A 630 32.02 17.93 13.74
N ALA A 631 30.99 18.69 14.13
CA ALA A 631 31.16 19.83 15.04
C ALA A 631 31.60 19.38 16.44
N THR A 632 31.06 18.26 16.94
CA THR A 632 31.41 17.68 18.25
C THR A 632 32.82 17.10 18.26
N LEU A 633 33.24 16.40 17.21
CA LEU A 633 34.61 15.90 17.08
C LEU A 633 35.62 17.06 17.01
N ARG A 634 35.31 18.11 16.24
CA ARG A 634 36.15 19.32 16.19
C ARG A 634 36.24 20.04 17.54
N SER A 635 35.15 20.14 18.29
CA SER A 635 35.19 20.75 19.62
C SER A 635 36.02 19.90 20.59
N GLN A 636 35.85 18.57 20.59
CA GLN A 636 36.67 17.65 21.38
C GLN A 636 38.16 17.73 21.03
N ASP A 637 38.54 17.76 19.75
CA ASP A 637 39.94 17.85 19.35
C ASP A 637 40.55 19.22 19.69
N SER A 638 39.78 20.31 19.55
CA SER A 638 40.21 21.63 20.04
C SER A 638 40.39 21.65 21.57
N ALA A 639 39.51 20.98 22.31
CA ALA A 639 39.61 20.88 23.77
C ALA A 639 40.81 20.04 24.22
N LYS A 640 41.10 18.92 23.53
CA LYS A 640 42.34 18.13 23.73
C LYS A 640 43.58 18.99 23.46
N GLN A 641 43.59 19.74 22.36
CA GLN A 641 44.72 20.61 22.01
C GLN A 641 44.92 21.74 23.03
N ILE A 642 43.84 22.36 23.52
CA ILE A 642 43.88 23.35 24.60
C ILE A 642 44.38 22.71 25.91
N ALA A 643 43.94 21.49 26.27
CA ALA A 643 44.40 20.80 27.47
C ALA A 643 45.90 20.48 27.41
N VAL A 644 46.41 20.00 26.28
CA VAL A 644 47.86 19.76 26.07
C VAL A 644 48.66 21.07 26.17
N LEU A 645 48.15 22.18 25.62
CA LEU A 645 48.80 23.49 25.75
C LEU A 645 48.76 24.01 27.20
N GLN A 646 47.68 23.78 27.94
CA GLN A 646 47.57 24.12 29.36
C GLN A 646 48.54 23.29 30.21
N GLU A 647 48.69 21.99 29.95
CA GLU A 647 49.67 21.14 30.63
C GLU A 647 51.11 21.58 30.34
N GLN A 648 51.42 21.97 29.09
CA GLN A 648 52.70 22.55 28.72
C GLN A 648 52.97 23.89 29.45
N VAL A 649 51.97 24.78 29.55
CA VAL A 649 52.09 26.04 30.31
C VAL A 649 52.34 25.76 31.78
N VAL A 650 51.56 24.89 32.44
CA VAL A 650 51.76 24.54 33.87
C VAL A 650 53.11 23.86 34.11
N SER A 651 53.61 23.07 33.14
CA SER A 651 54.96 22.49 33.20
C SER A 651 56.05 23.58 33.13
N LEU A 652 55.90 24.55 32.23
CA LEU A 652 56.81 25.69 32.09
C LEU A 652 56.75 26.63 33.30
N GLU A 653 55.57 26.88 33.88
CA GLU A 653 55.41 27.66 35.11
C GLU A 653 56.12 26.99 36.31
N ARG A 654 56.01 25.66 36.45
CA ARG A 654 56.75 24.91 37.48
C ARG A 654 58.26 24.96 37.24
N ALA A 655 58.70 24.87 35.99
CA ALA A 655 60.11 25.00 35.62
C ALA A 655 60.65 26.42 35.92
N LEU A 656 59.84 27.46 35.67
CA LEU A 656 60.14 28.85 36.01
C LEU A 656 60.26 29.03 37.53
N GLN A 657 59.28 28.59 38.31
CA GLN A 657 59.30 28.66 39.77
C GLN A 657 60.51 27.93 40.39
N LEU A 658 60.91 26.78 39.81
CA LEU A 658 62.13 26.07 40.20
C LEU A 658 63.41 26.83 39.83
N ALA A 659 63.43 27.58 38.72
CA ALA A 659 64.54 28.45 38.35
C ALA A 659 64.61 29.70 39.24
N GLU A 660 63.47 30.32 39.56
CA GLU A 660 63.35 31.46 40.46
C GLU A 660 63.76 31.11 41.90
N LEU A 661 63.36 29.94 42.40
CA LEU A 661 63.83 29.43 43.70
C LEU A 661 65.35 29.25 43.71
N LYS A 662 65.92 28.60 42.69
CA LYS A 662 67.39 28.43 42.57
C LYS A 662 68.12 29.77 42.45
N ALA A 663 67.56 30.74 41.72
CA ALA A 663 68.10 32.09 41.62
C ALA A 663 68.03 32.83 42.97
N SER A 664 66.95 32.64 43.75
CA SER A 664 66.82 33.17 45.11
C SER A 664 67.82 32.53 46.08
N GLU A 665 68.06 31.23 45.98
CA GLU A 665 69.06 30.51 46.78
C GLU A 665 70.49 30.95 46.42
N LEU A 666 70.82 31.07 45.14
CA LEU A 666 72.09 31.61 44.68
C LEU A 666 72.27 33.08 45.10
N GLY A 667 71.22 33.90 45.05
CA GLY A 667 71.24 35.27 45.57
C GLY A 667 71.52 35.34 47.06
N LYS A 668 70.86 34.50 47.87
CA LYS A 668 71.11 34.39 49.32
C LYS A 668 72.52 33.90 49.64
N LEU A 669 73.06 32.96 48.83
CA LEU A 669 74.45 32.51 48.97
C LEU A 669 75.43 33.63 48.64
N LEU A 670 75.22 34.38 47.55
CA LEU A 670 76.05 35.50 47.15
C LEU A 670 76.00 36.66 48.15
N ASP A 671 74.82 37.03 48.65
CA ASP A 671 74.67 38.05 49.69
C ASP A 671 75.35 37.60 51.00
N LYS A 672 75.21 36.32 51.37
CA LYS A 672 75.92 35.77 52.54
C LYS A 672 77.43 35.85 52.35
N GLU A 673 77.97 35.32 51.25
CA GLU A 673 79.39 35.33 50.92
C GLU A 673 79.94 36.77 50.87
N LYS A 674 79.17 37.72 50.34
CA LYS A 674 79.47 39.15 50.39
C LYS A 674 79.50 39.69 51.82
N THR A 675 78.56 39.34 52.70
CA THR A 675 78.61 39.75 54.12
C THR A 675 79.73 39.07 54.91
N ASP A 676 80.08 37.82 54.58
CA ASP A 676 81.20 37.09 55.19
C ASP A 676 82.54 37.70 54.73
N HIS A 677 82.67 38.08 53.45
CA HIS A 677 83.79 38.86 52.93
C HIS A 677 83.88 40.26 53.55
N GLU A 678 82.77 40.97 53.73
CA GLU A 678 82.78 42.31 54.33
C GLU A 678 83.13 42.25 55.83
N GLN A 679 82.72 41.19 56.53
CA GLN A 679 83.18 40.88 57.90
C GLN A 679 84.67 40.52 57.93
N LEU A 680 85.17 39.72 56.99
CA LEU A 680 86.61 39.44 56.84
C LEU A 680 87.42 40.71 56.56
N PHE A 681 86.91 41.62 55.71
CA PHE A 681 87.57 42.90 55.43
C PHE A 681 87.60 43.80 56.68
N LYS A 682 86.51 43.84 57.45
CA LYS A 682 86.43 44.53 58.75
C LYS A 682 87.37 43.90 59.78
N GLN A 683 87.49 42.57 59.83
CA GLN A 683 88.47 41.88 60.67
C GLN A 683 89.91 42.22 60.27
N MET A 684 90.25 42.12 58.97
CA MET A 684 91.58 42.47 58.46
C MET A 684 91.94 43.94 58.74
N SER A 685 91.00 44.87 58.61
CA SER A 685 91.20 46.27 59.02
C SER A 685 91.45 46.38 60.54
N SER A 686 90.63 45.72 61.37
CA SER A 686 90.79 45.74 62.82
C SER A 686 92.08 45.06 63.32
N VAL A 687 92.68 44.16 62.53
CA VAL A 687 94.00 43.56 62.79
C VAL A 687 95.12 44.47 62.32
N ALA A 688 94.95 45.18 61.18
CA ALA A 688 95.89 46.19 60.71
C ALA A 688 96.03 47.36 61.70
N ASP A 689 94.92 47.82 62.27
CA ASP A 689 94.90 48.91 63.26
C ASP A 689 95.45 48.50 64.65
N ASN A 690 95.65 47.20 64.94
CA ASN A 690 96.08 46.70 66.25
C ASN A 690 97.51 46.14 66.32
N GLN A 691 98.33 46.19 65.26
CA GLN A 691 99.75 45.80 65.35
C GLN A 691 100.67 46.90 65.92
N LYS A 692 100.33 47.40 67.12
CA LYS A 692 101.20 48.19 68.00
C LYS A 692 100.82 48.00 69.48
N GLY A 693 101.56 47.15 70.20
CA GLY A 693 101.52 47.08 71.66
C GLY A 693 101.77 45.69 72.26
N ASP A 694 102.69 45.61 73.23
CA ASP A 694 102.97 44.44 74.07
C ASP A 694 101.75 43.99 74.91
N GLY A 695 101.69 42.71 75.35
CA GLY A 695 100.58 42.33 76.24
C GLY A 695 100.41 40.91 76.81
N LYS A 696 101.47 40.18 77.19
CA LYS A 696 101.53 39.26 78.36
C LYS A 696 100.38 38.23 78.66
N ASN A 697 100.77 36.96 78.81
CA ASN A 697 99.98 35.78 79.24
C ASN A 697 98.84 35.97 80.28
N THR A 698 97.77 35.18 80.11
CA THR A 698 97.29 34.22 81.14
C THR A 698 96.46 33.06 80.53
N SER A 699 96.36 31.95 81.27
CA SER A 699 95.55 30.75 80.96
C SER A 699 94.04 30.99 81.18
N THR A 700 93.08 30.16 80.73
CA THR A 700 92.83 28.77 81.20
C THR A 700 91.65 28.13 80.42
N GLY A 701 91.62 26.80 80.28
CA GLY A 701 90.49 26.02 79.72
C GLY A 701 90.53 25.91 78.20
N SER A 702 90.76 24.75 77.58
CA SER A 702 89.96 23.52 77.63
C SER A 702 88.49 23.72 77.27
N ASN A 703 88.19 23.76 75.97
CA ASN A 703 87.47 22.68 75.29
C ASN A 703 87.40 22.91 73.77
N SER A 704 87.45 21.80 73.03
CA SER A 704 87.10 21.64 71.60
C SER A 704 86.96 22.91 70.75
N CYS A 705 87.94 23.18 69.85
CA CYS A 705 87.70 24.08 68.74
C CYS A 705 86.82 23.39 67.68
N THR A 706 85.53 23.18 68.00
CA THR A 706 84.52 22.79 67.01
C THR A 706 84.62 23.72 65.81
N LYS A 707 84.66 25.03 66.00
CA LYS A 707 84.85 26.02 64.92
C LYS A 707 86.03 25.76 63.97
N CYS A 708 87.09 25.08 64.42
CA CYS A 708 88.22 24.69 63.57
C CYS A 708 87.93 23.41 62.78
N ILE A 709 87.24 22.44 63.39
CA ILE A 709 86.81 21.17 62.78
C ILE A 709 85.62 21.41 61.84
N ASP A 710 84.65 22.22 62.27
CA ASP A 710 83.55 22.78 61.48
C ASP A 710 84.10 23.62 60.33
N GLY A 711 85.15 24.43 60.56
CA GLY A 711 85.85 25.16 59.51
C GLY A 711 86.50 24.24 58.48
N LEU A 712 87.22 23.20 58.91
CA LEU A 712 87.83 22.21 58.02
C LEU A 712 86.80 21.33 57.30
N THR A 713 85.67 20.98 57.94
CA THR A 713 84.59 20.23 57.28
C THR A 713 83.72 21.11 56.38
N GLN A 714 83.60 22.42 56.67
CA GLN A 714 83.02 23.41 55.76
C GLN A 714 83.93 23.59 54.53
N ILE A 715 85.25 23.68 54.72
CA ILE A 715 86.23 23.72 53.63
C ILE A 715 86.16 22.43 52.81
N SER A 716 86.28 21.24 53.41
CA SER A 716 86.18 19.99 52.66
C SER A 716 84.79 19.74 52.05
N LYS A 717 83.72 20.29 52.62
CA LYS A 717 82.40 20.28 51.98
C LYS A 717 82.39 21.17 50.73
N LEU A 718 82.97 22.38 50.79
CA LEU A 718 83.13 23.27 49.64
C LEU A 718 84.08 22.68 48.59
N GLU A 719 85.16 21.99 48.99
CA GLU A 719 86.04 21.25 48.08
C GLU A 719 85.29 20.10 47.40
N ILE A 720 84.48 19.32 48.13
CA ILE A 720 83.63 18.26 47.57
C ILE A 720 82.54 18.82 46.65
N GLU A 721 81.94 19.96 46.99
CA GLU A 721 80.94 20.63 46.16
C GLU A 721 81.57 21.25 44.90
N ASN A 722 82.78 21.79 44.99
CA ASN A 722 83.56 22.28 43.85
C ASN A 722 84.03 21.12 42.96
N LEU A 723 84.51 20.01 43.51
CA LEU A 723 84.82 18.78 42.75
C LEU A 723 83.57 18.19 42.07
N LYS A 724 82.39 18.28 42.70
CA LYS A 724 81.10 17.91 42.06
C LYS A 724 80.74 18.88 40.93
N LEU A 725 80.92 20.18 41.12
CA LEU A 725 80.70 21.19 40.07
C LEU A 725 81.66 20.96 38.89
N GLN A 726 82.94 20.72 39.17
CA GLN A 726 84.01 20.49 38.20
C GLN A 726 83.81 19.19 37.43
N SER A 727 83.36 18.11 38.07
CA SER A 727 82.97 16.87 37.39
C SER A 727 81.67 17.00 36.59
N SER A 728 80.70 17.78 37.06
CA SER A 728 79.48 18.11 36.30
C SER A 728 79.81 18.94 35.04
N CYS A 729 80.59 20.01 35.18
CA CYS A 729 81.08 20.82 34.06
C CYS A 729 81.97 20.00 33.11
N SER A 730 82.81 19.09 33.63
CA SER A 730 83.59 18.16 32.80
C SER A 730 82.69 17.17 32.05
N SER A 731 81.58 16.73 32.63
CA SER A 731 80.60 15.87 31.97
C SER A 731 79.87 16.63 30.86
N GLN A 732 79.41 17.85 31.14
CA GLN A 732 78.76 18.72 30.15
C GLN A 732 79.71 19.11 29.01
N LEU A 733 80.98 19.39 29.30
CA LEU A 733 82.00 19.63 28.26
C LEU A 733 82.26 18.38 27.40
N ARG A 734 82.19 17.18 27.98
CA ARG A 734 82.28 15.92 27.23
C ARG A 734 81.05 15.70 26.36
N GLU A 735 79.86 15.89 26.91
CA GLU A 735 78.58 15.83 26.17
C GLU A 735 78.54 16.82 25.00
N ILE A 736 78.98 18.07 25.21
CA ILE A 736 79.13 19.09 24.16
C ILE A 736 80.18 18.68 23.12
N ALA A 737 81.25 17.98 23.51
CA ALA A 737 82.25 17.45 22.57
C ALA A 737 81.70 16.27 21.76
N GLU A 738 80.99 15.33 22.40
CA GLU A 738 80.33 14.19 21.77
C GLU A 738 79.24 14.64 20.79
N LEU A 739 78.42 15.63 21.17
CA LEU A 739 77.43 16.25 20.28
C LEU A 739 78.08 16.97 19.08
N LYS A 740 79.26 17.59 19.27
CA LYS A 740 80.03 18.18 18.16
C LYS A 740 80.64 17.12 17.23
N VAL A 741 81.08 15.98 17.76
CA VAL A 741 81.53 14.85 16.94
C VAL A 741 80.34 14.27 16.15
N GLN A 742 79.21 14.01 16.81
CA GLN A 742 77.99 13.53 16.14
C GLN A 742 77.48 14.51 15.07
N LEU A 743 77.57 15.82 15.30
CA LEU A 743 77.23 16.83 14.28
C LEU A 743 78.20 16.80 13.09
N ASN A 744 79.50 16.64 13.34
CA ASN A 744 80.49 16.49 12.27
C ASN A 744 80.31 15.18 11.49
N ASP A 745 79.98 14.08 12.16
CA ASP A 745 79.68 12.79 11.52
C ASP A 745 78.37 12.86 10.70
N GLN A 746 77.36 13.60 11.17
CA GLN A 746 76.16 13.89 10.38
C GLN A 746 76.47 14.78 9.17
N LEU A 747 77.32 15.80 9.30
CA LEU A 747 77.78 16.61 8.16
C LEU A 747 78.60 15.78 7.16
N ALA A 748 79.46 14.88 7.63
CA ALA A 748 80.26 13.99 6.80
C ALA A 748 79.38 12.96 6.06
N THR A 749 78.39 12.36 6.73
CA THR A 749 77.44 11.44 6.09
C THR A 749 76.48 12.15 5.14
N VAL A 750 76.06 13.38 5.42
CA VAL A 750 75.32 14.22 4.46
C VAL A 750 76.19 14.54 3.23
N ALA A 751 77.46 14.86 3.40
CA ALA A 751 78.39 15.06 2.28
C ALA A 751 78.61 13.77 1.47
N GLU A 752 78.75 12.61 2.14
CA GLU A 752 78.85 11.32 1.45
C GLU A 752 77.55 10.98 0.69
N LEU A 753 76.37 11.31 1.24
CA LEU A 753 75.09 11.13 0.56
C LEU A 753 74.95 12.04 -0.67
N HIS A 754 75.47 13.27 -0.64
CA HIS A 754 75.55 14.12 -1.83
C HIS A 754 76.50 13.51 -2.87
N ASN A 755 77.73 13.15 -2.49
CA ASN A 755 78.67 12.47 -3.40
C ASN A 755 78.09 11.17 -4.00
N ARG A 756 77.28 10.41 -3.24
CA ARG A 756 76.57 9.22 -3.72
C ARG A 756 75.39 9.55 -4.65
N LEU A 757 74.72 10.70 -4.48
CA LEU A 757 73.71 11.19 -5.41
C LEU A 757 74.35 11.69 -6.71
N ASP A 758 75.49 12.38 -6.64
CA ASP A 758 76.25 12.85 -7.79
C ASP A 758 76.81 11.67 -8.59
N LEU A 759 77.48 10.72 -7.92
CA LEU A 759 77.91 9.45 -8.54
C LEU A 759 76.74 8.63 -9.09
N LYS A 760 75.55 8.73 -8.49
CA LYS A 760 74.34 8.11 -9.06
C LYS A 760 73.88 8.86 -10.31
N ALA A 761 73.92 10.19 -10.35
CA ALA A 761 73.59 10.97 -11.53
C ALA A 761 74.58 10.69 -12.68
N GLU A 762 75.88 10.64 -12.41
CA GLU A 762 76.90 10.20 -13.38
C GLU A 762 76.65 8.78 -13.87
N ARG A 763 76.33 7.84 -12.96
CA ARG A 763 76.00 6.44 -13.31
C ARG A 763 74.71 6.34 -14.13
N ASP A 764 73.68 7.12 -13.80
CA ASP A 764 72.40 7.10 -14.49
C ASP A 764 72.52 7.77 -15.87
N GLN A 765 73.33 8.83 -16.00
CA GLN A 765 73.77 9.39 -17.29
C GLN A 765 74.58 8.37 -18.10
N LEU A 766 75.55 7.67 -17.50
CA LEU A 766 76.29 6.60 -18.16
C LEU A 766 75.39 5.43 -18.57
N LEU A 767 74.34 5.12 -17.80
CA LEU A 767 73.34 4.12 -18.15
C LEU A 767 72.44 4.60 -19.30
N ASP A 768 72.12 5.90 -19.38
CA ASP A 768 71.36 6.46 -20.51
C ASP A 768 72.23 6.57 -21.77
N GLU A 769 73.51 6.94 -21.66
CA GLU A 769 74.49 6.80 -22.75
C GLU A 769 74.66 5.35 -23.18
N LEU A 770 74.68 4.39 -22.25
CA LEU A 770 74.77 2.97 -22.56
C LEU A 770 73.47 2.43 -23.16
N LYS A 771 72.30 2.96 -22.79
CA LYS A 771 71.00 2.67 -23.46
C LYS A 771 70.96 3.28 -24.86
N GLU A 772 71.46 4.50 -25.05
CA GLU A 772 71.52 5.11 -26.38
C GLU A 772 72.50 4.35 -27.27
N LYS A 773 73.71 4.04 -26.77
CA LYS A 773 74.67 3.18 -27.46
C LYS A 773 74.11 1.76 -27.68
N ALA A 774 73.33 1.20 -26.74
CA ALA A 774 72.65 -0.08 -26.93
C ALA A 774 71.50 -0.01 -27.94
N ALA A 775 70.79 1.11 -28.06
CA ALA A 775 69.76 1.34 -29.08
C ALA A 775 70.40 1.55 -30.46
N GLN A 776 71.52 2.28 -30.53
CA GLN A 776 72.36 2.39 -31.72
C GLN A 776 72.93 1.01 -32.11
N PHE A 777 73.42 0.22 -31.15
CA PHE A 777 73.85 -1.16 -31.37
C PHE A 777 72.69 -2.08 -31.76
N GLU A 778 71.48 -1.95 -31.20
CA GLU A 778 70.30 -2.69 -31.65
C GLU A 778 69.90 -2.30 -33.07
N GLN A 779 70.03 -1.03 -33.45
CA GLN A 779 69.74 -0.57 -34.81
C GLN A 779 70.82 -1.05 -35.80
N ILE A 780 72.09 -1.07 -35.40
CA ILE A 780 73.19 -1.71 -36.13
C ILE A 780 72.93 -3.23 -36.24
N ILE A 781 72.54 -3.90 -35.17
CA ILE A 781 72.25 -5.34 -35.11
C ILE A 781 71.01 -5.69 -35.93
N ARG A 782 69.96 -4.86 -35.96
CA ARG A 782 68.82 -5.05 -36.89
C ARG A 782 69.27 -4.87 -38.34
N ASN A 783 70.11 -3.89 -38.63
CA ASN A 783 70.69 -3.67 -39.96
C ASN A 783 71.68 -4.78 -40.38
N GLN A 784 72.34 -5.46 -39.43
CA GLN A 784 73.28 -6.57 -39.64
C GLN A 784 72.61 -7.96 -39.64
N ILE A 785 71.56 -8.19 -38.84
CA ILE A 785 70.73 -9.40 -38.93
C ILE A 785 69.96 -9.42 -40.26
N SER A 786 69.65 -8.25 -40.83
CA SER A 786 69.21 -8.13 -42.22
C SER A 786 70.33 -8.33 -43.27
N ASN A 787 71.59 -8.50 -42.87
CA ASN A 787 72.78 -8.61 -43.73
C ASN A 787 73.89 -9.53 -43.14
N ASN A 788 73.65 -10.85 -43.11
CA ASN A 788 74.61 -11.96 -42.92
C ASN A 788 75.13 -12.31 -41.49
N SER A 789 74.68 -13.48 -41.01
CA SER A 789 75.49 -14.69 -40.69
C SER A 789 76.72 -14.69 -39.73
N SER A 790 76.65 -15.61 -38.74
CA SER A 790 77.69 -16.50 -38.14
C SER A 790 78.70 -16.10 -37.01
N SER A 791 78.71 -16.95 -35.95
CA SER A 791 79.84 -17.57 -35.16
C SER A 791 80.62 -16.91 -33.96
N THR A 792 80.49 -17.55 -32.75
CA THR A 792 81.52 -18.12 -31.79
C THR A 792 82.43 -17.35 -30.75
N THR A 793 82.41 -17.81 -29.46
CA THR A 793 83.50 -18.22 -28.46
C THR A 793 84.37 -17.31 -27.50
N CYS A 794 84.24 -17.54 -26.15
CA CYS A 794 85.19 -17.93 -25.00
C CYS A 794 86.33 -17.10 -24.24
N ASP A 795 86.52 -17.41 -22.91
CA ASP A 795 87.73 -17.63 -21.99
C ASP A 795 88.58 -16.66 -21.03
N SER A 796 88.65 -17.00 -19.70
CA SER A 796 89.73 -17.33 -18.65
C SER A 796 91.01 -16.50 -18.12
N ALA A 797 91.56 -16.78 -16.86
CA ALA A 797 92.81 -16.19 -16.16
C ALA A 797 93.41 -16.88 -14.82
N THR A 798 94.64 -16.57 -14.24
CA THR A 798 95.33 -17.18 -12.98
C THR A 798 96.51 -16.41 -12.20
N SER A 799 96.98 -16.74 -10.92
CA SER A 799 98.33 -16.41 -10.23
C SER A 799 98.63 -16.75 -8.67
N PRO A 800 99.88 -17.14 -8.16
CA PRO A 800 100.30 -17.34 -6.68
C PRO A 800 101.83 -17.22 -6.15
N ARG A 801 102.21 -17.13 -4.80
CA ARG A 801 103.62 -17.35 -4.14
C ARG A 801 103.86 -17.43 -2.54
N LYS A 802 105.10 -17.30 -1.92
CA LYS A 802 105.66 -17.89 -0.58
C LYS A 802 107.03 -17.30 0.03
N ILE A 803 107.50 -17.48 1.35
CA ILE A 803 108.98 -17.54 1.93
C ILE A 803 109.26 -17.70 3.54
N VAL A 804 110.54 -17.82 4.12
CA VAL A 804 111.08 -18.62 5.36
C VAL A 804 112.38 -18.10 6.22
N SER A 805 112.91 -18.73 7.36
CA SER A 805 114.09 -18.36 8.32
C SER A 805 114.95 -19.49 9.14
N ARG A 806 115.94 -19.22 10.11
CA ARG A 806 117.02 -20.13 10.81
C ARG A 806 117.87 -19.49 12.08
N ASP A 807 118.79 -19.95 13.06
CA ASP A 807 119.42 -21.13 13.91
C ASP A 807 120.63 -20.79 14.98
N GLN A 808 121.19 -21.70 15.89
CA GLN A 808 122.61 -21.86 16.56
C GLN A 808 123.01 -22.01 18.13
N SER A 809 124.32 -22.33 18.54
CA SER A 809 124.90 -22.94 19.85
C SER A 809 126.48 -22.78 20.19
N VAL A 810 127.12 -23.18 21.37
CA VAL A 810 128.62 -23.49 21.68
C VAL A 810 129.10 -23.81 23.19
N GLY A 811 130.33 -24.40 23.49
CA GLY A 811 131.04 -24.62 24.83
C GLY A 811 132.56 -25.13 24.84
N THR A 812 133.33 -25.30 25.98
CA THR A 812 134.83 -25.69 26.11
C THR A 812 135.35 -26.35 27.46
N ASP A 813 136.66 -26.78 27.58
CA ASP A 813 137.28 -27.80 28.54
C ASP A 813 138.79 -27.55 29.03
N ASP A 814 139.53 -28.59 29.55
CA ASP A 814 141.02 -28.78 29.85
C ASP A 814 141.65 -28.34 31.25
N GLU A 815 142.80 -28.81 31.85
CA GLU A 815 143.62 -30.09 31.99
C GLU A 815 144.83 -29.92 33.03
N LEU A 816 145.62 -30.98 33.39
CA LEU A 816 147.07 -31.10 33.84
C LEU A 816 147.50 -31.58 35.28
N THR A 817 148.71 -32.21 35.43
CA THR A 817 149.26 -32.90 36.65
C THR A 817 150.84 -33.00 36.77
N ALA A 818 151.47 -33.27 37.97
CA ALA A 818 152.84 -33.90 38.15
C ALA A 818 153.42 -34.17 39.61
N HIS A 819 154.00 -35.37 39.81
CA HIS A 819 155.10 -35.93 40.68
C HIS A 819 155.54 -35.52 42.13
N ASP A 820 155.86 -36.54 42.96
CA ASP A 820 157.23 -36.91 43.47
C ASP A 820 157.20 -37.97 44.63
N ASP A 821 158.37 -38.55 44.95
CA ASP A 821 158.87 -39.41 46.08
C ASP A 821 157.88 -40.35 46.84
N PRO A 822 158.16 -41.64 47.13
CA PRO A 822 157.13 -42.59 47.54
C PRO A 822 156.82 -42.67 49.06
N GLU A 823 157.80 -42.99 49.93
CA GLU A 823 157.52 -43.72 51.18
C GLU A 823 157.10 -42.85 52.38
N THR A 824 157.82 -41.77 52.70
CA THR A 824 157.37 -40.79 53.72
C THR A 824 156.12 -40.05 53.25
N ARG A 825 156.06 -39.72 51.96
CA ARG A 825 154.82 -39.28 51.31
C ARG A 825 153.74 -40.37 51.29
N ARG A 826 153.96 -41.64 51.66
CA ARG A 826 152.90 -42.66 51.69
C ARG A 826 152.02 -42.47 52.92
N GLN A 827 152.63 -42.38 54.10
CA GLN A 827 151.92 -42.07 55.34
C GLN A 827 151.40 -40.63 55.35
N LEU A 828 152.16 -39.69 54.78
CA LEU A 828 151.65 -38.32 54.60
C LEU A 828 150.48 -38.29 53.62
N ARG A 829 150.54 -38.97 52.45
CA ARG A 829 149.40 -39.10 51.55
C ARG A 829 148.24 -39.87 52.16
N GLU A 830 148.42 -40.87 53.02
CA GLU A 830 147.28 -41.55 53.66
C GLU A 830 146.55 -40.67 54.67
N LEU A 831 147.26 -39.80 55.40
CA LEU A 831 146.62 -38.79 56.27
C LEU A 831 146.07 -37.61 55.48
N GLU A 832 146.85 -37.07 54.54
CA GLU A 832 146.43 -35.99 53.65
C GLU A 832 145.28 -36.42 52.75
N GLN A 833 145.23 -37.65 52.28
CA GLN A 833 144.13 -38.20 51.49
C GLN A 833 142.91 -38.49 52.36
N LYS A 834 143.04 -38.98 53.60
CA LYS A 834 141.89 -39.02 54.54
C LYS A 834 141.33 -37.62 54.80
N VAL A 835 142.19 -36.61 54.96
CA VAL A 835 141.77 -35.21 55.09
C VAL A 835 141.14 -34.71 53.78
N ARG A 836 141.75 -34.95 52.62
CA ARG A 836 141.21 -34.56 51.30
C ARG A 836 139.91 -35.31 50.98
N GLU A 837 139.72 -36.54 51.43
CA GLU A 837 138.50 -37.34 51.24
C GLU A 837 137.39 -36.88 52.18
N GLU A 838 137.65 -36.58 53.45
CA GLU A 838 136.63 -35.97 54.32
C GLU A 838 136.31 -34.53 53.90
N VAL A 839 137.32 -33.74 53.50
CA VAL A 839 137.11 -32.40 52.92
C VAL A 839 136.34 -32.51 51.61
N ALA A 840 136.65 -33.46 50.73
CA ALA A 840 135.91 -33.70 49.48
C ALA A 840 134.51 -34.24 49.74
N LYS A 841 134.26 -35.08 50.76
CA LYS A 841 132.90 -35.48 51.18
C LYS A 841 132.11 -34.29 51.70
N VAL A 842 132.72 -33.40 52.48
CA VAL A 842 132.06 -32.20 53.00
C VAL A 842 131.82 -31.16 51.88
N TYR A 843 132.74 -31.01 50.93
CA TYR A 843 132.52 -30.17 49.75
C TYR A 843 131.52 -30.77 48.78
N ALA A 844 131.59 -32.06 48.45
CA ALA A 844 130.59 -32.76 47.64
C ALA A 844 129.22 -32.71 48.32
N GLY A 845 129.12 -32.94 49.64
CA GLY A 845 127.86 -32.78 50.38
C GLY A 845 127.29 -31.35 50.29
N LYS A 846 128.15 -30.32 50.28
CA LYS A 846 127.73 -28.93 50.04
C LYS A 846 127.37 -28.65 48.58
N VAL A 847 128.12 -29.18 47.62
CA VAL A 847 127.87 -29.06 46.17
C VAL A 847 126.55 -29.74 45.84
N ASN A 848 126.36 -31.01 46.21
CA ASN A 848 125.12 -31.74 46.06
C ASN A 848 123.93 -30.99 46.70
N GLN A 849 124.10 -30.37 47.88
CA GLN A 849 123.03 -29.57 48.50
C GLN A 849 122.79 -28.21 47.80
N ILE A 850 123.77 -27.68 47.08
CA ILE A 850 123.62 -26.48 46.22
C ILE A 850 122.95 -26.87 44.90
N GLU A 851 123.36 -27.98 44.29
CA GLU A 851 122.76 -28.58 43.10
C GLU A 851 121.30 -28.99 43.35
N GLU A 852 120.99 -29.66 44.46
CA GLU A 852 119.62 -30.01 44.88
C GLU A 852 118.75 -28.76 45.04
N LYS A 853 119.29 -27.67 45.60
CA LYS A 853 118.59 -26.38 45.71
C LYS A 853 118.37 -25.75 44.33
N PHE A 854 119.36 -25.75 43.45
CA PHE A 854 119.22 -25.24 42.08
C PHE A 854 118.25 -26.08 41.25
N LEU A 855 118.30 -27.41 41.36
CA LEU A 855 117.38 -28.33 40.70
C LEU A 855 115.95 -28.09 41.19
N THR A 856 115.74 -27.95 42.51
CA THR A 856 114.43 -27.63 43.09
C THR A 856 113.93 -26.25 42.65
N GLN A 857 114.79 -25.25 42.53
CA GLN A 857 114.43 -23.92 42.01
C GLN A 857 114.12 -23.97 40.50
N PHE A 858 114.87 -24.75 39.73
CA PHE A 858 114.69 -24.92 38.29
C PHE A 858 113.38 -25.65 37.98
N THR A 859 113.07 -26.75 38.69
CA THR A 859 111.79 -27.45 38.58
C THR A 859 110.63 -26.50 38.88
N ARG A 860 110.68 -25.73 39.98
CA ARG A 860 109.65 -24.72 40.30
C ARG A 860 109.53 -23.62 39.25
N PHE A 861 110.64 -23.18 38.66
CA PHE A 861 110.61 -22.21 37.58
C PHE A 861 109.95 -22.80 36.32
N GLN A 862 110.25 -24.06 35.99
CA GLN A 862 109.63 -24.76 34.87
C GLN A 862 108.14 -25.05 35.10
N GLU A 863 107.75 -25.47 36.31
CA GLU A 863 106.34 -25.61 36.73
C GLU A 863 105.58 -24.27 36.59
N ASN A 864 106.17 -23.16 37.03
CA ASN A 864 105.58 -21.82 36.85
C ASN A 864 105.46 -21.44 35.36
N VAL A 865 106.48 -21.71 34.55
CA VAL A 865 106.46 -21.44 33.10
C VAL A 865 105.42 -22.29 32.38
N ASP A 866 105.24 -23.56 32.74
CA ASP A 866 104.25 -24.44 32.13
C ASP A 866 102.82 -24.10 32.62
N THR A 867 102.65 -23.66 33.86
CA THR A 867 101.39 -23.06 34.37
C THR A 867 101.00 -21.82 33.55
N LEU A 868 101.94 -20.87 33.38
CA LEU A 868 101.71 -19.65 32.58
C LEU A 868 101.41 -19.94 31.11
N LYS A 869 101.97 -21.01 30.52
CA LYS A 869 101.58 -21.49 29.18
C LYS A 869 100.14 -21.97 29.16
N SER A 870 99.69 -22.74 30.16
CA SER A 870 98.30 -23.20 30.26
C SER A 870 97.34 -22.01 30.34
N GLU A 871 97.59 -21.08 31.28
CA GLU A 871 96.79 -19.86 31.43
C GLU A 871 96.71 -19.05 30.12
N LEU A 872 97.83 -18.94 29.38
CA LEU A 872 97.85 -18.27 28.08
C LEU A 872 97.01 -19.01 27.03
N TYR A 873 97.08 -20.34 26.97
CA TYR A 873 96.24 -21.13 26.06
C TYR A 873 94.75 -21.02 26.40
N ASP A 874 94.40 -21.07 27.68
CA ASP A 874 93.02 -20.94 28.17
C ASP A 874 92.46 -19.55 27.86
N ARG A 875 93.25 -18.47 28.02
CA ARG A 875 92.85 -17.12 27.61
C ARG A 875 92.74 -16.96 26.10
N VAL A 876 93.60 -17.60 25.32
CA VAL A 876 93.47 -17.64 23.84
C VAL A 876 92.23 -18.44 23.41
N ALA A 877 91.80 -19.45 24.17
CA ALA A 877 90.55 -20.16 23.94
C ALA A 877 89.32 -19.28 24.29
N GLU A 878 89.32 -18.63 25.46
CA GLU A 878 88.26 -17.68 25.87
C GLU A 878 88.08 -16.56 24.83
N LEU A 879 89.18 -15.96 24.36
CA LEU A 879 89.15 -14.92 23.33
C LEU A 879 88.59 -15.42 21.99
N LYS A 880 88.84 -16.67 21.60
CA LYS A 880 88.24 -17.27 20.39
C LYS A 880 86.73 -17.44 20.53
N VAL A 881 86.25 -17.89 21.69
CA VAL A 881 84.81 -18.02 21.97
C VAL A 881 84.14 -16.64 21.96
N ARG A 882 84.70 -15.66 22.68
CA ARG A 882 84.21 -14.25 22.67
C ARG A 882 84.17 -13.66 21.26
N ASN A 883 85.15 -13.95 20.42
CA ASN A 883 85.15 -13.48 19.04
C ASN A 883 84.04 -14.15 18.20
N GLN A 884 83.76 -15.45 18.41
CA GLN A 884 82.63 -16.14 17.78
C GLN A 884 81.28 -15.58 18.26
N GLU A 885 81.12 -15.30 19.56
CA GLU A 885 79.93 -14.62 20.11
C GLU A 885 79.71 -13.24 19.44
N VAL A 886 80.77 -12.47 19.24
CA VAL A 886 80.73 -11.17 18.55
C VAL A 886 80.34 -11.30 17.07
N GLU A 887 80.83 -12.30 16.34
CA GLU A 887 80.39 -12.53 14.94
C GLU A 887 78.93 -13.00 14.87
N VAL A 888 78.46 -13.84 15.78
CA VAL A 888 77.04 -14.22 15.86
C VAL A 888 76.15 -13.00 16.14
N LEU A 889 76.56 -12.12 17.06
CA LEU A 889 75.86 -10.87 17.34
C LEU A 889 75.85 -9.91 16.15
N LYS A 890 76.94 -9.79 15.39
CA LYS A 890 76.98 -9.02 14.13
C LYS A 890 75.96 -9.56 13.11
N CYS A 891 75.94 -10.87 12.89
CA CYS A 891 74.98 -11.51 11.98
C CYS A 891 73.52 -11.29 12.41
N ALA A 892 73.24 -11.36 13.71
CA ALA A 892 71.91 -11.05 14.26
C ALA A 892 71.52 -9.56 14.04
N ILE A 893 72.44 -8.62 14.31
CA ILE A 893 72.21 -7.19 14.08
C ILE A 893 71.98 -6.88 12.59
N VAL A 894 72.70 -7.54 11.68
CA VAL A 894 72.50 -7.39 10.23
C VAL A 894 71.13 -7.90 9.80
N THR A 895 70.73 -9.10 10.24
CA THR A 895 69.42 -9.68 9.86
C THR A 895 68.23 -8.93 10.46
N GLU A 896 68.31 -8.40 11.68
CA GLU A 896 67.27 -7.51 12.21
C GLU A 896 67.21 -6.16 11.46
N ARG A 897 68.36 -5.63 11.02
CA ARG A 897 68.41 -4.45 10.12
C ARG A 897 67.87 -4.74 8.72
N GLU A 898 67.79 -6.01 8.30
CA GLU A 898 67.17 -6.42 7.03
C GLU A 898 65.65 -6.51 7.19
N LYS A 899 65.17 -7.20 8.23
CA LYS A 899 63.74 -7.23 8.59
C LYS A 899 63.14 -5.84 8.78
N MET A 900 63.86 -4.90 9.41
CA MET A 900 63.41 -3.51 9.53
C MET A 900 63.32 -2.80 8.17
N ARG A 901 64.25 -3.04 7.24
CA ARG A 901 64.20 -2.48 5.88
C ARG A 901 63.04 -3.05 5.07
N GLU A 902 62.79 -4.37 5.18
CA GLU A 902 61.65 -5.03 4.56
C GLU A 902 60.32 -4.50 5.12
N LEU A 903 60.20 -4.35 6.44
CA LEU A 903 59.00 -3.83 7.10
C LEU A 903 58.73 -2.36 6.72
N LEU A 904 59.76 -1.52 6.61
CA LEU A 904 59.64 -0.16 6.11
C LEU A 904 59.23 -0.12 4.63
N ALA A 905 59.85 -0.93 3.77
CA ALA A 905 59.48 -1.03 2.35
C ALA A 905 58.04 -1.54 2.15
N GLN A 906 57.59 -2.47 3.00
CA GLN A 906 56.19 -2.91 3.03
C GLN A 906 55.27 -1.76 3.46
N LYS A 907 55.64 -0.97 4.48
CA LYS A 907 54.84 0.18 4.94
C LYS A 907 54.76 1.31 3.90
N ASP A 908 55.83 1.59 3.17
CA ASP A 908 55.81 2.50 2.03
C ASP A 908 54.90 1.98 0.91
N THR A 909 54.88 0.67 0.67
CA THR A 909 54.02 0.02 -0.33
C THR A 909 52.54 0.03 0.10
N ASP A 910 52.26 -0.26 1.38
CA ASP A 910 50.94 -0.14 1.99
C ASP A 910 50.40 1.30 1.81
N ALA A 911 51.22 2.30 2.16
CA ALA A 911 50.88 3.72 2.09
C ALA A 911 50.59 4.20 0.66
N ARG A 912 51.40 3.77 -0.33
CA ARG A 912 51.12 4.02 -1.75
C ARG A 912 49.79 3.39 -2.16
N SER A 913 49.54 2.13 -1.79
CA SER A 913 48.29 1.46 -2.13
C SER A 913 47.04 2.13 -1.52
N LEU A 914 47.18 2.79 -0.36
CA LEU A 914 46.12 3.59 0.25
C LEU A 914 45.90 4.91 -0.50
N PHE A 915 46.99 5.57 -0.93
CA PHE A 915 46.92 6.80 -1.73
C PHE A 915 46.29 6.54 -3.11
N ASP A 916 46.64 5.43 -3.76
CA ASP A 916 46.04 5.02 -5.04
C ASP A 916 44.54 4.74 -4.90
N LYS A 917 44.12 4.02 -3.85
CA LYS A 917 42.70 3.79 -3.54
C LYS A 917 41.95 5.09 -3.23
N GLN A 918 42.58 6.03 -2.51
CA GLN A 918 42.00 7.35 -2.25
C GLN A 918 41.87 8.17 -3.55
N SER A 919 42.84 8.09 -4.45
CA SER A 919 42.80 8.71 -5.77
C SER A 919 41.67 8.14 -6.65
N GLU A 920 41.51 6.81 -6.68
CA GLU A 920 40.42 6.12 -7.38
C GLU A 920 39.05 6.52 -6.83
N LEU A 921 38.89 6.57 -5.50
CA LEU A 921 37.65 6.99 -4.83
C LEU A 921 37.31 8.46 -5.14
N MET A 922 38.32 9.35 -5.10
CA MET A 922 38.15 10.75 -5.52
C MET A 922 37.83 10.88 -7.02
N GLY A 923 38.30 9.95 -7.85
CA GLY A 923 37.90 9.83 -9.26
C GLY A 923 36.42 9.47 -9.42
N LYS A 924 35.93 8.49 -8.65
CA LYS A 924 34.52 8.07 -8.64
C LYS A 924 33.61 9.21 -8.19
N TYR A 925 33.91 9.89 -7.08
CA TYR A 925 33.11 11.04 -6.63
C TYR A 925 33.11 12.21 -7.63
N LYS A 926 34.21 12.44 -8.36
CA LYS A 926 34.24 13.44 -9.45
C LYS A 926 33.33 13.04 -10.62
N ALA A 927 33.33 11.76 -11.00
CA ALA A 927 32.46 11.24 -12.06
C ALA A 927 30.97 11.27 -11.65
N GLU A 928 30.65 10.87 -10.43
CA GLU A 928 29.30 10.95 -9.86
C GLU A 928 28.79 12.40 -9.80
N LEU A 929 29.64 13.34 -9.37
CA LEU A 929 29.30 14.76 -9.35
C LEU A 929 29.06 15.32 -10.76
N ALA A 930 29.89 14.95 -11.75
CA ALA A 930 29.71 15.35 -13.14
C ALA A 930 28.43 14.77 -13.76
N ASN A 931 28.13 13.50 -13.50
CA ASN A 931 26.88 12.86 -13.93
C ASN A 931 25.66 13.50 -13.26
N GLY A 932 25.76 13.86 -11.98
CA GLY A 932 24.75 14.62 -11.25
C GLY A 932 24.48 15.99 -11.87
N GLN A 933 25.55 16.73 -12.21
CA GLN A 933 25.45 18.03 -12.89
C GLN A 933 24.82 17.90 -14.29
N GLN A 934 25.19 16.89 -15.08
CA GLN A 934 24.55 16.62 -16.37
C GLN A 934 23.07 16.30 -16.23
N LYS A 935 22.67 15.51 -15.21
CA LYS A 935 21.27 15.20 -14.93
C LYS A 935 20.48 16.43 -14.49
N VAL A 936 21.06 17.32 -13.68
CA VAL A 936 20.45 18.61 -13.34
C VAL A 936 20.24 19.46 -14.59
N GLN A 937 21.25 19.63 -15.44
CA GLN A 937 21.12 20.40 -16.69
C GLN A 937 20.12 19.81 -17.68
N PHE A 938 19.90 18.49 -17.66
CA PHE A 938 18.84 17.84 -18.44
C PHE A 938 17.45 18.21 -17.90
N LEU A 939 17.25 18.06 -16.59
CA LEU A 939 15.98 18.39 -15.92
C LEU A 939 15.65 19.89 -15.98
N GLU A 940 16.66 20.77 -15.95
CA GLU A 940 16.50 22.21 -16.16
C GLU A 940 16.00 22.54 -17.58
N ARG A 941 16.49 21.82 -18.59
CA ARG A 941 16.02 21.95 -19.98
C ARG A 941 14.60 21.42 -20.16
N GLU A 942 14.31 20.21 -19.68
CA GLU A 942 12.95 19.65 -19.72
C GLU A 942 11.95 20.57 -19.00
N LEU A 943 12.30 21.08 -17.82
CA LEU A 943 11.46 22.00 -17.05
C LEU A 943 11.26 23.35 -17.77
N GLN A 944 12.24 23.82 -18.54
CA GLN A 944 12.09 25.00 -19.38
C GLN A 944 11.18 24.73 -20.60
N GLU A 945 11.33 23.59 -21.26
CA GLU A 945 10.42 23.16 -22.35
C GLU A 945 8.96 23.04 -21.85
N LYS A 946 8.73 22.48 -20.65
CA LYS A 946 7.39 22.44 -20.03
C LYS A 946 6.85 23.83 -19.70
N ARG A 947 7.68 24.79 -19.28
CA ARG A 947 7.28 26.20 -19.06
C ARG A 947 6.85 26.87 -20.37
N GLU A 948 7.59 26.63 -21.45
CA GLU A 948 7.30 27.19 -22.77
C GLU A 948 6.02 26.59 -23.37
N LEU A 949 5.80 25.28 -23.20
CA LEU A 949 4.53 24.62 -23.54
C LEU A 949 3.36 25.25 -22.79
N VAL A 950 3.42 25.35 -21.46
CA VAL A 950 2.37 25.97 -20.64
C VAL A 950 2.15 27.46 -20.97
N ALA A 951 3.19 28.18 -21.39
CA ALA A 951 3.04 29.55 -21.89
C ALA A 951 2.28 29.60 -23.23
N SER A 952 2.53 28.65 -24.13
CA SER A 952 1.81 28.53 -25.41
C SER A 952 0.34 28.13 -25.23
N GLU A 953 0.05 27.23 -24.28
CA GLU A 953 -1.31 26.82 -23.90
C GLU A 953 -2.09 27.96 -23.26
N ARG A 954 -1.43 28.77 -22.40
CA ARG A 954 -2.05 29.99 -21.86
C ARG A 954 -2.39 30.99 -22.97
N GLN A 955 -1.52 31.16 -23.96
CA GLN A 955 -1.76 32.08 -25.07
C GLN A 955 -2.86 31.58 -26.02
N SER A 956 -2.99 30.26 -26.24
CA SER A 956 -4.09 29.70 -27.04
C SER A 956 -5.43 29.78 -26.28
N MET A 957 -5.44 29.51 -24.98
CA MET A 957 -6.61 29.69 -24.11
C MET A 957 -7.04 31.17 -24.02
N GLU A 958 -6.11 32.11 -23.93
CA GLU A 958 -6.39 33.56 -23.94
C GLU A 958 -7.07 33.98 -25.25
N LYS A 959 -6.58 33.51 -26.40
CA LYS A 959 -7.22 33.73 -27.72
C LYS A 959 -8.63 33.14 -27.77
N LEU A 960 -8.83 31.92 -27.24
CA LEU A 960 -10.15 31.28 -27.18
C LEU A 960 -11.13 32.04 -26.27
N ILE A 961 -10.67 32.51 -25.11
CA ILE A 961 -11.47 33.34 -24.19
C ILE A 961 -11.83 34.67 -24.86
N ALA A 962 -10.91 35.29 -25.60
CA ALA A 962 -11.19 36.51 -26.36
C ALA A 962 -12.24 36.28 -27.47
N GLN A 963 -12.15 35.17 -28.21
CA GLN A 963 -13.13 34.77 -29.22
C GLN A 963 -14.52 34.55 -28.59
N ILE A 964 -14.62 33.71 -27.55
CA ILE A 964 -15.88 33.45 -26.83
C ILE A 964 -16.47 34.74 -26.26
N THR A 965 -15.64 35.68 -25.81
CA THR A 965 -16.08 37.00 -25.32
C THR A 965 -16.63 37.88 -26.45
N ALA A 966 -16.02 37.84 -27.63
CA ALA A 966 -16.50 38.55 -28.83
C ALA A 966 -17.82 37.93 -29.34
N GLU A 967 -17.92 36.61 -29.44
CA GLU A 967 -19.16 35.90 -29.82
C GLU A 967 -20.29 36.21 -28.84
N ARG A 968 -20.04 36.09 -27.53
CA ARG A 968 -20.99 36.50 -26.48
C ARG A 968 -21.36 37.98 -26.53
N LYS A 969 -20.56 38.84 -27.15
CA LYS A 969 -20.92 40.25 -27.39
C LYS A 969 -21.86 40.35 -28.60
N MET A 970 -21.50 39.75 -29.73
CA MET A 970 -22.33 39.71 -30.95
C MET A 970 -23.72 39.12 -30.70
N PHE A 971 -23.84 38.07 -29.88
CA PHE A 971 -25.13 37.50 -29.48
C PHE A 971 -25.99 38.52 -28.70
N ARG A 972 -25.43 39.21 -27.70
CA ARG A 972 -26.16 40.24 -26.94
C ARG A 972 -26.56 41.45 -27.78
N GLU A 973 -25.73 41.84 -28.74
CA GLU A 973 -26.08 42.91 -29.68
C GLU A 973 -27.25 42.50 -30.59
N ARG A 974 -27.29 41.23 -31.04
CA ARG A 974 -28.40 40.66 -31.81
C ARG A 974 -29.67 40.42 -30.97
N GLU A 975 -29.54 40.02 -29.71
CA GLU A 975 -30.66 39.94 -28.76
C GLU A 975 -31.28 41.32 -28.53
N LEU A 976 -30.46 42.36 -28.39
CA LEU A 976 -30.93 43.75 -28.26
C LEU A 976 -31.65 44.22 -29.53
N GLU A 977 -31.07 43.98 -30.72
CA GLU A 977 -31.70 44.27 -32.01
C GLU A 977 -33.06 43.58 -32.18
N MET A 978 -33.19 42.32 -31.75
CA MET A 978 -34.46 41.58 -31.77
C MET A 978 -35.46 42.13 -30.75
N ASN A 979 -35.03 42.45 -29.53
CA ASN A 979 -35.90 43.03 -28.51
C ASN A 979 -36.42 44.42 -28.90
N ASP A 980 -35.63 45.23 -29.58
CA ASP A 980 -36.07 46.54 -30.07
C ASP A 980 -37.05 46.39 -31.24
N ARG A 981 -36.83 45.43 -32.17
CA ARG A 981 -37.85 45.07 -33.18
C ARG A 981 -39.17 44.59 -32.57
N PHE A 982 -39.13 43.80 -31.48
CA PHE A 982 -40.36 43.39 -30.79
C PHE A 982 -41.11 44.59 -30.22
N LYS A 983 -40.43 45.55 -29.58
CA LYS A 983 -41.05 46.80 -29.10
C LYS A 983 -41.64 47.65 -30.22
N GLU A 984 -40.97 47.73 -31.37
CA GLU A 984 -41.49 48.41 -32.56
C GLU A 984 -42.82 47.79 -33.01
N VAL A 985 -42.87 46.45 -33.12
CA VAL A 985 -44.09 45.70 -33.48
C VAL A 985 -45.18 45.81 -32.42
N GLU A 986 -44.85 45.76 -31.13
CA GLU A 986 -45.80 46.00 -30.03
C GLU A 986 -46.43 47.40 -30.12
N VAL A 987 -45.62 48.42 -30.42
CA VAL A 987 -46.08 49.81 -30.59
C VAL A 987 -46.93 49.99 -31.86
N GLU A 988 -46.64 49.28 -32.95
CA GLU A 988 -47.52 49.28 -34.13
C GLU A 988 -48.83 48.51 -33.91
N TYR A 989 -48.77 47.40 -33.18
CA TYR A 989 -49.96 46.64 -32.77
C TYR A 989 -50.87 47.46 -31.85
N GLN A 990 -50.30 48.16 -30.86
CA GLN A 990 -51.06 49.03 -29.96
C GLN A 990 -51.74 50.19 -30.74
N LYS A 991 -51.02 50.88 -31.63
CA LYS A 991 -51.63 51.91 -32.51
C LYS A 991 -52.78 51.35 -33.34
N SER A 992 -52.66 50.11 -33.81
CA SER A 992 -53.69 49.43 -34.59
C SER A 992 -54.91 49.07 -33.73
N LEU A 993 -54.69 48.60 -32.50
CA LEU A 993 -55.73 48.31 -31.51
C LEU A 993 -56.47 49.58 -31.07
N ASP A 994 -55.74 50.68 -30.85
CA ASP A 994 -56.29 52.00 -30.53
C ASP A 994 -57.19 52.50 -31.68
N LEU A 995 -56.70 52.44 -32.92
CA LEU A 995 -57.46 52.83 -34.11
C LEU A 995 -58.73 51.97 -34.32
N VAL A 996 -58.67 50.67 -34.03
CA VAL A 996 -59.87 49.79 -34.04
C VAL A 996 -60.83 50.19 -32.91
N THR A 997 -60.30 50.52 -31.73
CA THR A 997 -61.08 50.96 -30.57
C THR A 997 -61.78 52.30 -30.83
N GLU A 998 -61.11 53.28 -31.46
CA GLU A 998 -61.72 54.54 -31.90
C GLU A 998 -62.83 54.33 -32.93
N LYS A 999 -62.59 53.46 -33.94
CA LYS A 999 -63.60 53.08 -34.94
C LYS A 999 -64.81 52.44 -34.28
N TYR A 1000 -64.61 51.51 -33.34
CA TYR A 1000 -65.68 50.89 -32.56
C TYR A 1000 -66.44 51.92 -31.71
N GLN A 1001 -65.75 52.84 -31.02
CA GLN A 1001 -66.40 53.90 -30.25
C GLN A 1001 -67.20 54.85 -31.15
N SER A 1002 -66.69 55.18 -32.35
CA SER A 1002 -67.38 56.02 -33.33
C SER A 1002 -68.65 55.33 -33.87
N ALA A 1003 -68.55 54.03 -34.21
CA ALA A 1003 -69.69 53.21 -34.61
C ALA A 1003 -70.73 53.10 -33.46
N LYS A 1004 -70.28 52.90 -32.22
CA LYS A 1004 -71.13 52.85 -31.02
C LYS A 1004 -71.86 54.17 -30.77
N LYS A 1005 -71.18 55.33 -30.86
CA LYS A 1005 -71.80 56.67 -30.80
C LYS A 1005 -72.83 56.85 -31.92
N THR A 1006 -72.51 56.42 -33.13
CA THR A 1006 -73.40 56.48 -34.30
C THR A 1006 -74.66 55.61 -34.11
N ALA A 1007 -74.50 54.38 -33.62
CA ALA A 1007 -75.62 53.47 -33.32
C ALA A 1007 -76.53 54.03 -32.19
N ILE A 1008 -75.95 54.64 -31.15
CA ILE A 1008 -76.72 55.32 -30.08
C ILE A 1008 -77.51 56.50 -30.66
N ASN A 1009 -76.91 57.30 -31.55
CA ASN A 1009 -77.62 58.41 -32.21
C ASN A 1009 -78.78 57.91 -33.10
N TYR A 1010 -78.58 56.82 -33.86
CA TYR A 1010 -79.66 56.22 -34.65
C TYR A 1010 -80.77 55.62 -33.77
N LYS A 1011 -80.42 54.95 -32.66
CA LYS A 1011 -81.40 54.48 -31.68
C LYS A 1011 -82.22 55.64 -31.12
N LYS A 1012 -81.58 56.71 -30.64
CA LYS A 1012 -82.28 57.89 -30.13
C LYS A 1012 -83.18 58.52 -31.20
N TYR A 1013 -82.71 58.66 -32.43
CA TYR A 1013 -83.52 59.20 -33.53
C TYR A 1013 -84.75 58.32 -33.84
N ALA A 1014 -84.62 56.99 -33.71
CA ALA A 1014 -85.75 56.08 -33.83
C ALA A 1014 -86.75 56.27 -32.66
N GLU A 1015 -86.27 56.38 -31.42
CA GLU A 1015 -87.08 56.64 -30.22
C GLU A 1015 -87.80 58.00 -30.28
N ASP A 1016 -87.10 59.08 -30.67
CA ASP A 1016 -87.68 60.42 -30.87
C ASP A 1016 -88.74 60.41 -31.98
N LYS A 1017 -88.52 59.65 -33.06
CA LYS A 1017 -89.48 59.47 -34.15
C LYS A 1017 -90.69 58.63 -33.73
N GLU A 1018 -90.49 57.58 -32.93
CA GLU A 1018 -91.58 56.76 -32.38
C GLU A 1018 -92.46 57.61 -31.43
N GLN A 1019 -91.85 58.40 -30.55
CA GLN A 1019 -92.56 59.36 -29.70
C GLN A 1019 -93.34 60.40 -30.53
N HIS A 1020 -92.83 60.85 -31.67
CA HIS A 1020 -93.57 61.73 -32.58
C HIS A 1020 -94.77 61.00 -33.20
N MET A 1021 -94.61 59.76 -33.66
CA MET A 1021 -95.71 58.96 -34.21
C MET A 1021 -96.79 58.65 -33.17
N LEU A 1022 -96.41 58.38 -31.92
CA LEU A 1022 -97.34 58.22 -30.80
C LEU A 1022 -98.14 59.50 -30.53
N LYS A 1023 -97.47 60.66 -30.47
CA LYS A 1023 -98.12 61.97 -30.27
C LYS A 1023 -99.11 62.31 -31.40
N GLU A 1024 -98.75 62.05 -32.66
CA GLU A 1024 -99.68 62.22 -33.79
C GLU A 1024 -100.82 61.20 -33.78
N TYR A 1025 -100.58 59.94 -33.36
CA TYR A 1025 -101.63 58.94 -33.19
C TYR A 1025 -102.65 59.37 -32.12
N ASP A 1026 -102.20 59.79 -30.94
CA ASP A 1026 -103.09 60.28 -29.89
C ASP A 1026 -103.81 61.57 -30.31
N ARG A 1027 -103.15 62.50 -31.00
CA ARG A 1027 -103.79 63.68 -31.60
C ARG A 1027 -104.89 63.34 -32.61
N ILE A 1028 -104.67 62.34 -33.46
CA ILE A 1028 -105.67 61.85 -34.42
C ILE A 1028 -106.84 61.18 -33.69
N LYS A 1029 -106.55 60.37 -32.66
CA LYS A 1029 -107.52 59.69 -31.80
C LYS A 1029 -108.37 60.67 -30.98
N GLU A 1030 -107.79 61.73 -30.43
CA GLU A 1030 -108.50 62.84 -29.81
C GLU A 1030 -109.37 63.58 -30.82
N GLY A 1031 -108.84 63.91 -32.00
CA GLY A 1031 -109.60 64.53 -33.09
C GLY A 1031 -110.82 63.68 -33.51
N TYR A 1032 -110.64 62.37 -33.61
CA TYR A 1032 -111.71 61.41 -33.88
C TYR A 1032 -112.74 61.34 -32.74
N ASN A 1033 -112.30 61.29 -31.48
CA ASN A 1033 -113.19 61.30 -30.31
C ASN A 1033 -114.00 62.60 -30.21
N VAL A 1034 -113.40 63.76 -30.51
CA VAL A 1034 -114.09 65.06 -30.57
C VAL A 1034 -115.08 65.11 -31.74
N ALA A 1035 -114.75 64.52 -32.89
CA ALA A 1035 -115.68 64.39 -34.01
C ALA A 1035 -116.86 63.45 -33.65
N LEU A 1036 -116.59 62.33 -33.00
CA LEU A 1036 -117.59 61.37 -32.53
C LEU A 1036 -118.52 61.99 -31.49
N GLN A 1037 -117.98 62.73 -30.50
CA GLN A 1037 -118.78 63.50 -29.54
C GLN A 1037 -119.65 64.57 -30.23
N LYS A 1038 -119.14 65.27 -31.25
CA LYS A 1038 -119.94 66.23 -32.03
C LYS A 1038 -121.07 65.55 -32.81
N VAL A 1039 -120.86 64.34 -33.33
CA VAL A 1039 -121.92 63.53 -33.97
C VAL A 1039 -122.94 63.03 -32.94
N GLN A 1040 -122.49 62.51 -31.79
CA GLN A 1040 -123.36 62.07 -30.70
C GLN A 1040 -124.20 63.23 -30.13
N THR A 1041 -123.60 64.41 -29.96
CA THR A 1041 -124.30 65.62 -29.48
C THR A 1041 -125.35 66.06 -30.49
N ARG A 1042 -125.01 66.17 -31.79
CA ARG A 1042 -125.99 66.47 -32.84
C ARG A 1042 -127.11 65.43 -32.96
N MET A 1043 -126.80 64.16 -32.75
CA MET A 1043 -127.80 63.09 -32.71
C MET A 1043 -128.72 63.23 -31.48
N LYS A 1044 -128.17 63.60 -30.32
CA LYS A 1044 -128.92 63.87 -29.09
C LYS A 1044 -129.81 65.12 -29.25
N GLU A 1045 -129.28 66.22 -29.76
CA GLU A 1045 -130.02 67.43 -30.12
C GLU A 1045 -131.18 67.14 -31.10
N ALA A 1046 -130.92 66.32 -32.13
CA ALA A 1046 -131.96 65.91 -33.09
C ALA A 1046 -133.02 64.98 -32.48
N LEU A 1047 -132.63 64.09 -31.54
CA LEU A 1047 -133.56 63.24 -30.80
C LEU A 1047 -134.41 64.07 -29.82
N GLU A 1048 -133.80 64.98 -29.06
CA GLU A 1048 -134.48 65.88 -28.12
C GLU A 1048 -135.42 66.84 -28.85
N SER A 1049 -134.99 67.42 -29.98
CA SER A 1049 -135.85 68.23 -30.85
C SER A 1049 -137.04 67.44 -31.40
N LYS A 1050 -136.83 66.18 -31.81
CA LYS A 1050 -137.89 65.29 -32.28
C LYS A 1050 -138.83 64.87 -31.13
N GLU A 1051 -138.30 64.61 -29.95
CA GLU A 1051 -139.08 64.29 -28.75
C GLU A 1051 -139.91 65.49 -28.28
N GLN A 1052 -139.35 66.70 -28.31
CA GLN A 1052 -140.06 67.95 -28.04
C GLN A 1052 -141.15 68.21 -29.08
N SER A 1053 -140.88 67.99 -30.37
CA SER A 1053 -141.89 68.06 -31.44
C SER A 1053 -143.01 67.03 -31.26
N LEU A 1054 -142.70 65.84 -30.72
CA LEU A 1054 -143.70 64.83 -30.35
C LEU A 1054 -144.49 65.24 -29.10
N ARG A 1055 -143.85 65.79 -28.05
CA ARG A 1055 -144.53 66.35 -26.86
C ARG A 1055 -145.49 67.47 -27.27
N GLU A 1056 -145.08 68.39 -28.13
CA GLU A 1056 -145.95 69.43 -28.67
C GLU A 1056 -147.15 68.86 -29.43
N ARG A 1057 -146.94 67.79 -30.22
CA ARG A 1057 -148.05 67.07 -30.89
C ARG A 1057 -148.99 66.40 -29.91
N MET A 1058 -148.47 65.76 -28.86
CA MET A 1058 -149.27 65.17 -27.79
C MET A 1058 -150.10 66.24 -27.07
N THR A 1059 -149.49 67.33 -26.62
CA THR A 1059 -150.22 68.42 -25.94
C THR A 1059 -151.26 69.10 -26.84
N LYS A 1060 -151.04 69.18 -28.16
CA LYS A 1060 -152.03 69.67 -29.13
C LYS A 1060 -153.21 68.69 -29.27
N LEU A 1061 -152.94 67.38 -29.34
CA LEU A 1061 -153.97 66.33 -29.35
C LEU A 1061 -154.75 66.28 -28.03
N GLU A 1062 -154.08 66.40 -26.89
CA GLU A 1062 -154.68 66.47 -25.55
C GLU A 1062 -155.61 67.68 -25.45
N ALA A 1063 -155.16 68.87 -25.87
CA ALA A 1063 -156.01 70.06 -25.91
C ALA A 1063 -157.21 69.92 -26.87
N GLU A 1064 -157.05 69.26 -28.02
CA GLU A 1064 -158.16 68.93 -28.90
C GLU A 1064 -159.16 67.95 -28.25
N TYR A 1065 -158.69 66.95 -27.51
CA TYR A 1065 -159.54 66.01 -26.78
C TYR A 1065 -160.25 66.66 -25.58
N GLU A 1066 -159.56 67.51 -24.82
CA GLU A 1066 -160.13 68.34 -23.75
C GLU A 1066 -161.26 69.24 -24.31
N THR A 1067 -161.02 69.87 -25.46
CA THR A 1067 -162.03 70.71 -26.14
C THR A 1067 -163.24 69.88 -26.61
N LYS A 1068 -163.02 68.65 -27.10
CA LYS A 1068 -164.11 67.70 -27.46
C LYS A 1068 -164.89 67.25 -26.23
N LEU A 1069 -164.22 66.95 -25.11
CA LEU A 1069 -164.85 66.58 -23.84
C LEU A 1069 -165.67 67.72 -23.22
N GLN A 1070 -165.20 68.97 -23.33
CA GLN A 1070 -165.96 70.14 -22.88
C GLN A 1070 -167.26 70.32 -23.67
N ARG A 1071 -167.26 70.11 -25.00
CA ARG A 1071 -168.49 70.14 -25.81
C ARG A 1071 -169.52 69.10 -25.35
N ILE A 1072 -169.08 67.87 -25.13
CA ILE A 1072 -169.93 66.78 -24.63
C ILE A 1072 -170.52 67.13 -23.25
N ARG A 1073 -169.74 67.76 -22.35
CA ARG A 1073 -170.25 68.24 -21.05
C ARG A 1073 -171.29 69.36 -21.20
N THR A 1074 -171.14 70.26 -22.16
CA THR A 1074 -172.11 71.37 -22.38
C THR A 1074 -173.43 70.92 -23.02
N GLU A 1075 -173.45 69.80 -23.73
CA GLU A 1075 -174.67 69.26 -24.35
C GLU A 1075 -175.49 68.38 -23.38
N SER A 1076 -174.88 67.88 -22.31
CA SER A 1076 -175.52 66.96 -21.34
C SER A 1076 -176.27 67.65 -20.18
N PHE A 1077 -176.64 68.93 -20.32
CA PHE A 1077 -177.32 69.72 -19.27
C PHE A 1077 -178.46 70.61 -19.83
N LYS A 1078 -179.22 70.07 -20.78
CA LYS A 1078 -180.48 70.62 -21.32
C LYS A 1078 -181.53 69.52 -21.48
#